data_AF-A0A0J9V904-F1
#
_entry.id   AF-A0A0J9V904-F1
#
_cell.length_a   1.000
_cell.length_b   1.000
_cell.length_c   1.000
_cell.angle_alpha   90.00
_cell.angle_beta   90.00
_cell.angle_gamma   90.00
#
_symmetry.space_group_name_H-M   'P 1'
#
loop_
_entity.id
_entity.type
_entity.pdbx_description
1 polymer ?
#
loop_
_entity_poly.entity_id
_entity_poly.type
_entity_poly.pdbx_seq_one_letter_code
_entity_poly.pdbx_strand_id
1 'polypeptide(L)'
;MASPRQILCNLIIRQVTDEGTPKLVHLRSSSNFIISLNTKGIRISFPRNPDRSIWSWYSVDLATTDSALYHITIELPPRGFTATHHELTVKHNELLSGLDGELSEYRLVNLQITPHFNTTVTGFGLPFHGANATIDDWVNKHTPIAGVAPLPEILKTRNFTLLVKASKNDLDNMIKGINDRHQRSDYGYGTDHQWNWERYNRQIPKLRGMLFPETIRFKDQNERDTAWTQIHVQDVWDFHHDLEHVNDENRHWRAVHRALKGSFTKLQVEFLPNRSRQLVTWDASPVIYGDSELPKDIDSYDRIPLVLLRPDTGDGHDFSPIAHDKYEQVNEELERDRVKLICESNAYGEELRVQAINRLSDAKVWPTMQQDTLALNKKAIFNELLIGNGLWNLHHSGSNIDLTPFDLFKDMPVEIRDTCLGFVFEGDRGKVQQYFSKLHFGLGIVSGPAGTGKSTLASAITVLMCLNQTIKHVYVSAASNEATDNILDRIDTLAKSIIKKLTEDGISANQLMVVRGYRIKDEQDKCLRALTGLRFKPGPRSSSAWRFKNSLCWWTLRVLGSSAVPQLTPSDNSELWELHQKLKELLVPGAVKDPNISEFAGLLKLAEELDPKKRTKYSTGTYQKPLRNLMGLVIKCSNVVAVVYIAQ
;
A
#
# COMPACT_ATOMS: atom_id res chain seq x y z
N MET A 1 -46.11 -10.50 -6.32
CA MET A 1 -45.05 -11.18 -5.55
C MET A 1 -43.71 -10.70 -6.08
N ALA A 2 -42.78 -10.29 -5.22
CA ALA A 2 -41.45 -9.86 -5.66
C ALA A 2 -40.68 -11.06 -6.21
N SER A 3 -40.07 -10.93 -7.39
CA SER A 3 -39.27 -11.98 -8.00
C SER A 3 -38.13 -12.41 -7.04
N PRO A 4 -37.82 -13.71 -6.93
CA PRO A 4 -36.79 -14.19 -6.02
C PRO A 4 -35.42 -13.61 -6.40
N ARG A 5 -34.67 -13.11 -5.40
CA ARG A 5 -33.30 -12.58 -5.60
C ARG A 5 -32.30 -13.63 -6.10
N GLN A 6 -32.56 -14.90 -5.81
CA GLN A 6 -31.79 -16.06 -6.25
C GLN A 6 -32.68 -17.31 -6.26
N ILE A 7 -32.38 -18.25 -7.15
CA ILE A 7 -33.08 -19.54 -7.29
C ILE A 7 -32.06 -20.64 -6.99
N LEU A 8 -32.32 -21.48 -5.99
CA LEU A 8 -31.47 -22.64 -5.69
C LEU A 8 -31.53 -23.64 -6.84
N CYS A 9 -30.38 -24.20 -7.19
CA CYS A 9 -30.28 -25.15 -8.28
C CYS A 9 -29.36 -26.32 -7.94
N ASN A 10 -29.54 -27.41 -8.69
CA ASN A 10 -28.58 -28.52 -8.76
C ASN A 10 -27.91 -28.47 -10.13
N LEU A 11 -26.60 -28.65 -10.18
CA LEU A 11 -25.85 -28.71 -11.43
C LEU A 11 -25.77 -30.16 -11.91
N ILE A 12 -26.15 -30.41 -13.17
CA ILE A 12 -26.05 -31.72 -13.81
C ILE A 12 -24.80 -31.71 -14.69
N ILE A 13 -23.87 -32.62 -14.40
CA ILE A 13 -22.60 -32.76 -15.11
C ILE A 13 -22.62 -34.08 -15.89
N ARG A 14 -22.20 -34.04 -17.15
CA ARG A 14 -22.02 -35.25 -17.97
C ARG A 14 -20.59 -35.77 -17.77
N GLN A 15 -20.44 -36.94 -17.17
CA GLN A 15 -19.16 -37.66 -17.12
C GLN A 15 -19.07 -38.59 -18.33
N VAL A 16 -17.95 -38.53 -19.04
CA VAL A 16 -17.63 -39.51 -20.09
C VAL A 16 -17.04 -40.74 -19.40
N THR A 17 -17.70 -41.88 -19.52
CA THR A 17 -17.17 -43.17 -19.06
C THR A 17 -16.57 -43.93 -20.24
N ASP A 18 -15.62 -44.83 -19.95
CA ASP A 18 -14.97 -45.69 -20.96
C ASP A 18 -15.97 -46.57 -21.74
N GLU A 19 -17.19 -46.75 -21.22
CA GLU A 19 -18.28 -47.53 -21.82
C GLU A 19 -19.20 -46.73 -22.78
N GLY A 20 -18.83 -45.50 -23.15
CA GLY A 20 -19.45 -44.76 -24.27
C GLY A 20 -20.85 -44.16 -24.00
N THR A 21 -21.50 -44.49 -22.89
CA THR A 21 -22.74 -43.82 -22.44
C THR A 21 -22.43 -42.79 -21.34
N PRO A 22 -22.66 -41.49 -21.56
CA PRO A 22 -22.29 -40.46 -20.59
C PRO A 22 -23.12 -40.59 -19.32
N LYS A 23 -22.46 -40.83 -18.18
CA LYS A 23 -23.08 -40.88 -16.86
C LYS A 23 -23.45 -39.46 -16.42
N LEU A 24 -24.73 -39.22 -16.11
CA LEU A 24 -25.18 -37.95 -15.59
C LEU A 24 -25.01 -37.92 -14.07
N VAL A 25 -24.19 -37.00 -13.57
CA VAL A 25 -23.93 -36.87 -12.13
C VAL A 25 -24.51 -35.57 -11.61
N HIS A 26 -25.23 -35.68 -10.50
CA HIS A 26 -25.88 -34.56 -9.83
C HIS A 26 -24.96 -33.96 -8.76
N LEU A 27 -24.58 -32.70 -8.97
CA LEU A 27 -24.02 -31.88 -7.90
C LEU A 27 -25.16 -31.17 -7.19
N ARG A 28 -25.70 -31.81 -6.14
CA ARG A 28 -26.85 -31.30 -5.36
C ARG A 28 -26.42 -30.29 -4.32
N SER A 29 -27.11 -29.15 -4.27
CA SER A 29 -26.92 -28.18 -3.18
C SER A 29 -27.12 -28.87 -1.83
N SER A 30 -26.22 -28.60 -0.89
CA SER A 30 -26.17 -29.23 0.44
C SER A 30 -25.73 -28.21 1.50
N SER A 31 -25.59 -28.64 2.76
CA SER A 31 -24.98 -27.80 3.80
C SER A 31 -23.52 -27.45 3.52
N ASN A 32 -22.83 -28.21 2.67
CA ASN A 32 -21.40 -28.07 2.39
C ASN A 32 -21.10 -27.19 1.17
N PHE A 33 -22.07 -26.98 0.28
CA PHE A 33 -21.99 -25.99 -0.80
C PHE A 33 -23.39 -25.73 -1.37
N ILE A 34 -23.60 -24.53 -1.90
CA ILE A 34 -24.88 -24.08 -2.44
C ILE A 34 -24.69 -23.60 -3.87
N ILE A 35 -25.49 -24.11 -4.80
CA ILE A 35 -25.54 -23.62 -6.19
C ILE A 35 -26.84 -22.84 -6.37
N SER A 36 -26.74 -21.66 -6.96
CA SER A 36 -27.89 -20.81 -7.23
C SER A 36 -27.76 -20.07 -8.56
N LEU A 37 -28.91 -19.75 -9.17
CA LEU A 37 -29.03 -18.85 -10.31
C LEU A 37 -29.51 -17.48 -9.80
N ASN A 38 -28.83 -16.41 -10.19
CA ASN A 38 -29.21 -15.03 -9.88
C ASN A 38 -29.11 -14.14 -11.12
N THR A 39 -29.40 -12.84 -10.98
CA THR A 39 -29.38 -11.86 -12.09
C THR A 39 -27.99 -11.59 -12.68
N LYS A 40 -26.93 -12.16 -12.11
CA LYS A 40 -25.58 -12.15 -12.70
C LYS A 40 -25.27 -13.42 -13.48
N GLY A 41 -25.74 -14.57 -13.00
CA GLY A 41 -25.46 -15.88 -13.57
C GLY A 41 -25.49 -16.98 -12.52
N ILE A 42 -24.60 -17.97 -12.66
CA ILE A 42 -24.53 -19.14 -11.77
C ILE A 42 -23.56 -18.82 -10.62
N ARG A 43 -24.02 -19.00 -9.38
CA ARG A 43 -23.21 -18.79 -8.17
C ARG A 43 -23.04 -20.10 -7.42
N ILE A 44 -21.79 -20.45 -7.14
CA ILE A 44 -21.39 -21.56 -6.28
C ILE A 44 -20.90 -20.96 -4.96
N SER A 45 -21.46 -21.40 -3.84
CA SER A 45 -21.14 -20.85 -2.52
C SER A 45 -20.64 -21.94 -1.59
N PHE A 46 -19.60 -21.63 -0.82
CA PHE A 46 -18.99 -22.55 0.14
C PHE A 46 -19.04 -21.95 1.56
N PRO A 47 -19.38 -22.74 2.59
CA PRO A 47 -19.36 -22.26 3.96
C PRO A 47 -17.92 -22.08 4.44
N ARG A 48 -17.67 -20.94 5.08
CA ARG A 48 -16.41 -20.56 5.69
C ARG A 48 -16.34 -21.07 7.13
N ASN A 49 -15.14 -21.05 7.71
CA ASN A 49 -14.95 -21.36 9.12
C ASN A 49 -15.86 -20.47 9.99
N PRO A 50 -16.71 -21.06 10.85
CA PRO A 50 -17.64 -20.30 11.70
C PRO A 50 -16.94 -19.54 12.83
N ASP A 51 -15.67 -19.83 13.16
CA ASP A 51 -14.95 -19.16 14.24
C ASP A 51 -14.62 -17.69 13.90
N ARG A 52 -15.47 -16.79 14.41
CA ARG A 52 -15.34 -15.34 14.25
C ARG A 52 -14.34 -14.68 15.20
N SER A 53 -13.83 -15.42 16.17
CA SER A 53 -12.84 -14.89 17.11
C SER A 53 -11.47 -14.72 16.45
N ILE A 54 -11.19 -15.51 15.42
CA ILE A 54 -9.94 -15.49 14.63
C ILE A 54 -10.18 -14.85 13.26
N TRP A 55 -11.28 -15.22 12.59
CA TRP A 55 -11.50 -14.87 11.19
C TRP A 55 -12.70 -13.94 11.02
N SER A 56 -12.49 -12.85 10.29
CA SER A 56 -13.58 -11.98 9.84
C SER A 56 -13.81 -12.18 8.34
N TRP A 57 -15.04 -12.53 7.98
CA TRP A 57 -15.41 -12.86 6.61
C TRP A 57 -16.50 -11.92 6.12
N TYR A 58 -16.23 -11.22 5.03
CA TYR A 58 -17.15 -10.24 4.47
C TYR A 58 -17.67 -10.71 3.10
N SER A 59 -18.85 -10.21 2.73
CA SER A 59 -19.44 -10.37 1.41
C SER A 59 -18.69 -9.52 0.38
N VAL A 60 -18.88 -9.87 -0.90
CA VAL A 60 -18.29 -9.17 -2.05
C VAL A 60 -19.30 -8.15 -2.59
N ASP A 61 -19.86 -7.34 -1.69
CA ASP A 61 -20.74 -6.20 -2.00
C ASP A 61 -20.19 -4.89 -1.40
N LEU A 62 -20.79 -3.77 -1.81
CA LEU A 62 -20.38 -2.42 -1.39
C LEU A 62 -20.48 -2.20 0.12
N ALA A 63 -21.41 -2.88 0.80
CA ALA A 63 -21.61 -2.75 2.23
C ALA A 63 -20.64 -3.62 3.04
N THR A 64 -19.89 -4.52 2.39
CA THR A 64 -18.97 -5.46 3.03
C THR A 64 -19.62 -6.21 4.19
N THR A 65 -20.87 -6.63 4.01
CA THR A 65 -21.65 -7.27 5.09
C THR A 65 -20.99 -8.56 5.57
N ASP A 66 -21.15 -8.90 6.84
CA ASP A 66 -20.65 -10.19 7.35
C ASP A 66 -21.27 -11.35 6.57
N SER A 67 -20.43 -12.27 6.08
CA SER A 67 -20.87 -13.43 5.31
C SER A 67 -20.10 -14.68 5.69
N ALA A 68 -20.85 -15.66 6.20
CA ALA A 68 -20.36 -17.02 6.43
C ALA A 68 -20.18 -17.83 5.13
N LEU A 69 -20.56 -17.26 3.98
CA LEU A 69 -20.44 -17.91 2.68
C LEU A 69 -19.38 -17.21 1.81
N TYR A 70 -18.55 -18.01 1.17
CA TYR A 70 -17.67 -17.59 0.09
C TYR A 70 -18.35 -17.83 -1.25
N HIS A 71 -18.37 -16.84 -2.14
CA HIS A 71 -19.12 -16.90 -3.39
C HIS A 71 -18.20 -16.85 -4.61
N ILE A 72 -18.34 -17.83 -5.49
CA ILE A 72 -17.74 -17.84 -6.83
C ILE A 72 -18.89 -17.71 -7.82
N THR A 73 -18.86 -16.69 -8.68
CA THR A 73 -19.95 -16.42 -9.64
C THR A 73 -19.42 -16.53 -11.07
N ILE A 74 -20.05 -17.40 -11.85
CA ILE A 74 -19.95 -17.44 -13.31
C ILE A 74 -20.97 -16.44 -13.84
N GLU A 75 -20.51 -15.24 -14.16
CA GLU A 75 -21.34 -14.19 -14.72
C GLU A 75 -21.63 -14.49 -16.20
N LEU A 76 -22.91 -14.62 -16.52
CA LEU A 76 -23.36 -14.86 -17.88
C LEU A 76 -23.33 -13.53 -18.67
N PRO A 77 -22.86 -13.53 -19.92
CA PRO A 77 -22.80 -12.33 -20.75
C PRO A 77 -24.23 -11.85 -21.09
N PRO A 78 -24.59 -10.57 -20.86
CA PRO A 78 -25.89 -10.05 -21.26
C PRO A 78 -26.13 -10.27 -22.76
N ARG A 79 -27.24 -10.94 -23.11
CA ARG A 79 -27.61 -11.30 -24.49
C ARG A 79 -26.59 -12.20 -25.23
N GLY A 80 -25.59 -12.75 -24.52
CA GLY A 80 -24.54 -13.61 -25.07
C GLY A 80 -24.71 -15.11 -24.76
N PHE A 81 -25.91 -15.51 -24.35
CA PHE A 81 -26.26 -16.90 -24.06
C PHE A 81 -27.69 -17.21 -24.47
N THR A 82 -27.97 -18.48 -24.74
CA THR A 82 -29.32 -19.00 -24.92
C THR A 82 -29.76 -19.74 -23.66
N ALA A 83 -31.00 -19.56 -23.26
CA ALA A 83 -31.62 -20.25 -22.14
C ALA A 83 -32.89 -20.95 -22.62
N THR A 84 -32.97 -22.26 -22.40
CA THR A 84 -34.20 -23.03 -22.61
C THR A 84 -34.57 -23.71 -21.32
N HIS A 85 -35.87 -23.79 -21.01
CA HIS A 85 -36.34 -24.52 -19.84
C HIS A 85 -37.63 -25.28 -20.14
N HIS A 86 -37.78 -26.45 -19.51
CA HIS A 86 -38.99 -27.25 -19.59
C HIS A 86 -39.30 -27.91 -18.24
N GLU A 87 -40.57 -28.19 -18.01
CA GLU A 87 -41.04 -28.91 -16.82
C GLU A 87 -40.56 -30.36 -16.84
N LEU A 88 -40.30 -30.88 -15.66
CA LEU A 88 -39.88 -32.25 -15.50
C LEU A 88 -41.12 -33.17 -15.53
N THR A 89 -41.37 -33.80 -16.69
CA THR A 89 -42.57 -34.61 -16.92
C THR A 89 -42.39 -36.12 -16.73
N VAL A 90 -41.16 -36.62 -16.74
CA VAL A 90 -40.86 -38.06 -16.66
C VAL A 90 -39.80 -38.34 -15.59
N LYS A 91 -40.07 -39.34 -14.72
CA LYS A 91 -39.07 -39.85 -13.78
C LYS A 91 -37.94 -40.55 -14.53
N HIS A 92 -36.88 -39.83 -14.87
CA HIS A 92 -35.62 -40.48 -15.24
C HIS A 92 -34.99 -40.98 -13.94
N ASN A 93 -35.04 -42.31 -13.72
CA ASN A 93 -34.84 -42.96 -12.41
C ASN A 93 -33.50 -42.63 -11.71
N GLU A 94 -32.47 -42.21 -12.44
CA GLU A 94 -31.15 -41.89 -11.84
C GLU A 94 -30.98 -40.40 -11.48
N LEU A 95 -31.69 -39.48 -12.17
CA LEU A 95 -31.55 -38.01 -11.97
C LEU A 95 -32.31 -37.49 -10.72
N LEU A 96 -33.30 -38.25 -10.22
CA LEU A 96 -34.38 -37.71 -9.37
C LEU A 96 -34.51 -38.37 -7.98
N SER A 97 -33.57 -39.25 -7.61
CA SER A 97 -33.57 -39.96 -6.34
C SER A 97 -33.38 -39.01 -5.14
N GLY A 98 -34.45 -38.45 -4.57
CA GLY A 98 -34.40 -37.53 -3.42
C GLY A 98 -34.77 -36.07 -3.73
N LEU A 99 -35.66 -35.84 -4.69
CA LEU A 99 -36.39 -34.57 -4.83
C LEU A 99 -37.64 -34.58 -3.95
N ASP A 100 -37.92 -33.44 -3.31
CA ASP A 100 -39.10 -33.25 -2.44
C ASP A 100 -40.20 -32.48 -3.18
N GLY A 101 -41.42 -33.02 -3.19
CA GLY A 101 -42.60 -32.41 -3.82
C GLY A 101 -42.92 -32.96 -5.20
N GLU A 102 -43.83 -32.28 -5.91
CA GLU A 102 -44.28 -32.72 -7.24
C GLU A 102 -43.25 -32.40 -8.34
N LEU A 103 -43.12 -33.29 -9.33
CA LEU A 103 -42.18 -33.10 -10.44
C LEU A 103 -42.51 -31.86 -11.28
N SER A 104 -43.79 -31.47 -11.34
CA SER A 104 -44.30 -30.24 -11.97
C SER A 104 -43.67 -28.96 -11.40
N GLU A 105 -43.20 -29.00 -10.15
CA GLU A 105 -42.53 -27.88 -9.49
C GLU A 105 -41.07 -27.70 -9.93
N TYR A 106 -40.53 -28.71 -10.63
CA TYR A 106 -39.14 -28.74 -11.08
C TYR A 106 -39.03 -28.47 -12.58
N ARG A 107 -38.01 -27.68 -12.94
CA ARG A 107 -37.66 -27.36 -14.32
C ARG A 107 -36.21 -27.68 -14.61
N LEU A 108 -35.96 -28.21 -15.79
CA LEU A 108 -34.62 -28.36 -16.34
C LEU A 108 -34.29 -27.13 -17.17
N VAL A 109 -33.23 -26.40 -16.79
CA VAL A 109 -32.76 -25.19 -17.48
C VAL A 109 -31.45 -25.51 -18.17
N ASN A 110 -31.40 -25.35 -19.49
CA ASN A 110 -30.17 -25.46 -20.28
C ASN A 110 -29.69 -24.05 -20.66
N LEU A 111 -28.47 -23.73 -20.26
CA LEU A 111 -27.79 -22.47 -20.54
C LEU A 111 -26.61 -22.76 -21.45
N GLN A 112 -26.60 -22.17 -22.63
CA GLN A 112 -25.52 -22.32 -23.60
C GLN A 112 -24.94 -20.96 -23.96
N ILE A 113 -23.65 -20.78 -23.67
CA ILE A 113 -22.93 -19.55 -23.98
C ILE A 113 -22.57 -19.54 -25.47
N THR A 114 -22.87 -18.44 -26.16
CA THR A 114 -22.60 -18.29 -27.58
C THR A 114 -21.08 -18.28 -27.84
N PRO A 115 -20.56 -18.90 -28.93
CA PRO A 115 -19.12 -19.05 -29.16
C PRO A 115 -18.29 -17.76 -29.07
N HIS A 116 -18.85 -16.62 -29.49
CA HIS A 116 -18.19 -15.31 -29.50
C HIS A 116 -18.19 -14.58 -28.15
N PHE A 117 -18.88 -15.10 -27.14
CA PHE A 117 -18.96 -14.49 -25.81
C PHE A 117 -18.28 -15.35 -24.76
N ASN A 118 -17.56 -14.72 -23.83
CA ASN A 118 -16.96 -15.41 -22.69
C ASN A 118 -17.72 -15.08 -21.41
N THR A 119 -17.73 -16.04 -20.47
CA THR A 119 -18.16 -15.79 -19.11
C THR A 119 -17.07 -15.05 -18.34
N THR A 120 -17.50 -14.23 -17.39
CA THR A 120 -16.59 -13.65 -16.40
C THR A 120 -16.74 -14.46 -15.12
N VAL A 121 -15.65 -15.04 -14.61
CA VAL A 121 -15.67 -15.72 -13.32
C VAL A 121 -15.15 -14.75 -12.28
N THR A 122 -15.95 -14.52 -11.24
CA THR A 122 -15.57 -13.67 -10.11
C THR A 122 -15.45 -14.44 -8.82
N GLY A 123 -14.50 -14.06 -7.98
CA GLY A 123 -14.29 -14.63 -6.66
C GLY A 123 -13.50 -15.95 -6.64
N PHE A 124 -12.93 -16.39 -7.76
CA PHE A 124 -12.03 -17.55 -7.79
C PHE A 124 -10.63 -17.18 -7.25
N GLY A 125 -9.99 -18.07 -6.51
CA GLY A 125 -8.60 -17.90 -6.05
C GLY A 125 -8.38 -16.79 -5.00
N LEU A 126 -9.45 -16.25 -4.41
CA LEU A 126 -9.33 -15.38 -3.24
C LEU A 126 -9.10 -16.21 -1.96
N PRO A 127 -8.53 -15.62 -0.89
CA PRO A 127 -8.27 -16.32 0.36
C PRO A 127 -9.55 -16.95 0.93
N PHE A 128 -9.45 -18.23 1.28
CA PHE A 128 -10.57 -19.01 1.75
C PHE A 128 -10.11 -20.00 2.81
N HIS A 129 -10.85 -20.03 3.93
CA HIS A 129 -10.73 -21.08 4.94
C HIS A 129 -12.08 -21.76 5.08
N GLY A 130 -12.15 -23.03 4.70
CA GLY A 130 -13.37 -23.82 4.71
C GLY A 130 -13.93 -24.06 6.11
N ALA A 131 -15.23 -24.36 6.19
CA ALA A 131 -15.86 -24.83 7.43
C ALA A 131 -15.29 -26.17 7.93
N ASN A 132 -14.69 -26.96 7.04
CA ASN A 132 -13.97 -28.19 7.34
C ASN A 132 -12.91 -28.46 6.25
N ALA A 133 -12.04 -29.46 6.48
CA ALA A 133 -10.94 -29.80 5.58
C ALA A 133 -11.42 -30.20 4.18
N THR A 134 -12.55 -30.91 4.05
CA THR A 134 -13.09 -31.32 2.75
C THR A 134 -13.48 -30.12 1.88
N ILE A 135 -14.16 -29.13 2.48
CA ILE A 135 -14.58 -27.92 1.78
C ILE A 135 -13.37 -27.05 1.43
N ASP A 136 -12.38 -27.00 2.33
CA ASP A 136 -11.10 -26.34 2.06
C ASP A 136 -10.40 -26.95 0.84
N ASP A 137 -10.31 -28.29 0.80
CA ASP A 137 -9.67 -29.03 -0.29
C ASP A 137 -10.41 -28.90 -1.63
N TRP A 138 -11.73 -28.74 -1.63
CA TRP A 138 -12.49 -28.46 -2.86
C TRP A 138 -12.12 -27.12 -3.48
N VAL A 139 -11.96 -26.09 -2.66
CA VAL A 139 -11.72 -24.72 -3.13
C VAL A 139 -10.24 -24.47 -3.38
N ASN A 140 -9.39 -24.77 -2.39
CA ASN A 140 -7.97 -24.43 -2.39
C ASN A 140 -7.10 -25.47 -3.11
N LYS A 141 -7.47 -26.76 -3.07
CA LYS A 141 -6.70 -27.85 -3.72
C LYS A 141 -7.37 -28.43 -4.96
N HIS A 142 -8.53 -27.90 -5.34
CA HIS A 142 -9.31 -28.32 -6.50
C HIS A 142 -9.63 -29.83 -6.51
N THR A 143 -9.78 -30.45 -5.33
CA THR A 143 -10.27 -31.83 -5.26
C THR A 143 -11.71 -31.91 -5.80
N PRO A 144 -12.14 -33.05 -6.37
CA PRO A 144 -13.48 -33.16 -6.96
C PRO A 144 -14.59 -32.86 -5.96
N ILE A 145 -15.44 -31.87 -6.27
CA ILE A 145 -16.55 -31.48 -5.40
C ILE A 145 -17.55 -32.62 -5.34
N ALA A 146 -17.78 -33.16 -4.14
CA ALA A 146 -18.59 -34.35 -3.91
C ALA A 146 -18.24 -35.53 -4.82
N GLY A 147 -16.96 -35.68 -5.21
CA GLY A 147 -16.49 -36.75 -6.10
C GLY A 147 -16.88 -36.57 -7.57
N VAL A 148 -17.43 -35.43 -7.97
CA VAL A 148 -17.99 -35.23 -9.33
C VAL A 148 -16.99 -34.60 -10.28
N ALA A 149 -16.57 -33.36 -9.99
CA ALA A 149 -15.66 -32.60 -10.84
C ALA A 149 -14.90 -31.56 -10.00
N PRO A 150 -13.62 -31.30 -10.30
CA PRO A 150 -12.88 -30.16 -9.77
C PRO A 150 -13.56 -28.82 -10.07
N LEU A 151 -13.43 -27.87 -9.15
CA LEU A 151 -13.97 -26.52 -9.33
C LEU A 151 -13.54 -25.85 -10.66
N PRO A 152 -12.26 -25.89 -11.09
CA PRO A 152 -11.85 -25.28 -12.36
C PRO A 152 -12.51 -25.90 -13.61
N GLU A 153 -12.86 -27.19 -13.58
CA GLU A 153 -13.56 -27.84 -14.71
C GLU A 153 -14.99 -27.33 -14.84
N ILE A 154 -15.68 -27.18 -13.70
CA ILE A 154 -17.02 -26.59 -13.64
C ILE A 154 -16.98 -25.16 -14.19
N LEU A 155 -15.99 -24.36 -13.79
CA LEU A 155 -15.87 -22.95 -14.22
C LEU A 155 -15.50 -22.78 -15.70
N LYS A 156 -14.82 -23.76 -16.33
CA LYS A 156 -14.51 -23.78 -17.77
C LYS A 156 -15.72 -24.11 -18.65
N THR A 157 -16.78 -24.67 -18.07
CA THR A 157 -17.92 -25.18 -18.81
C THR A 157 -18.67 -24.05 -19.54
N ARG A 158 -19.09 -24.29 -20.80
CA ARG A 158 -19.89 -23.35 -21.60
C ARG A 158 -21.37 -23.74 -21.72
N ASN A 159 -21.71 -24.96 -21.32
CA ASN A 159 -23.05 -25.53 -21.39
C ASN A 159 -23.45 -26.03 -19.99
N PHE A 160 -24.41 -25.37 -19.36
CA PHE A 160 -24.87 -25.74 -18.02
C PHE A 160 -26.28 -26.33 -18.12
N THR A 161 -26.47 -27.48 -17.48
CA THR A 161 -27.81 -28.03 -17.24
C THR A 161 -28.10 -27.91 -15.74
N LEU A 162 -29.11 -27.12 -15.40
CA LEU A 162 -29.53 -26.86 -14.03
C LEU A 162 -30.90 -27.48 -13.77
N LEU A 163 -31.05 -28.13 -12.63
CA LEU A 163 -32.36 -28.52 -12.11
C LEU A 163 -32.78 -27.51 -11.04
N VAL A 164 -33.92 -26.86 -11.22
CA VAL A 164 -34.42 -25.79 -10.34
C VAL A 164 -35.84 -26.09 -9.89
N LYS A 165 -36.17 -25.70 -8.67
CA LYS A 165 -37.54 -25.67 -8.15
C LYS A 165 -38.05 -24.23 -8.21
N ALA A 166 -38.70 -23.85 -9.32
CA ALA A 166 -39.13 -22.48 -9.57
C ALA A 166 -40.26 -22.41 -10.61
N SER A 167 -41.10 -21.37 -10.52
CA SER A 167 -42.13 -21.12 -11.53
C SER A 167 -41.50 -20.67 -12.85
N LYS A 168 -42.25 -20.83 -13.95
CA LYS A 168 -41.88 -20.28 -15.27
C LYS A 168 -41.56 -18.78 -15.18
N ASN A 169 -42.45 -18.04 -14.53
CA ASN A 169 -42.35 -16.58 -14.44
C ASN A 169 -41.08 -16.16 -13.69
N ASP A 170 -40.70 -16.87 -12.63
CA ASP A 170 -39.47 -16.55 -11.88
C ASP A 170 -38.21 -16.75 -12.73
N LEU A 171 -38.16 -17.83 -13.52
CA LEU A 171 -37.04 -18.10 -14.42
C LEU A 171 -36.97 -17.10 -15.57
N ASP A 172 -38.11 -16.81 -16.20
CA ASP A 172 -38.18 -15.84 -17.29
C ASP A 172 -37.75 -14.44 -16.79
N ASN A 173 -38.19 -14.04 -15.59
CA ASN A 173 -37.76 -12.81 -14.95
C ASN A 173 -36.26 -12.82 -14.61
N MET A 174 -35.71 -13.94 -14.15
CA MET A 174 -34.28 -14.09 -13.84
C MET A 174 -33.42 -13.93 -15.11
N ILE A 175 -33.79 -14.63 -16.18
CA ILE A 175 -33.10 -14.58 -17.48
C ILE A 175 -33.20 -13.17 -18.07
N LYS A 176 -34.39 -12.55 -18.01
CA LYS A 176 -34.57 -11.16 -18.41
C LYS A 176 -33.67 -10.21 -17.61
N GLY A 177 -33.58 -10.38 -16.28
CA GLY A 177 -32.69 -9.60 -15.43
C GLY A 177 -31.21 -9.72 -15.80
N ILE A 178 -30.76 -10.89 -16.26
CA ILE A 178 -29.39 -11.08 -16.78
C ILE A 178 -29.20 -10.32 -18.10
N ASN A 179 -30.18 -10.39 -19.01
CA ASN A 179 -30.12 -9.75 -20.34
C ASN A 179 -30.28 -8.23 -20.30
N ASP A 180 -31.01 -7.70 -19.32
CA ASP A 180 -31.22 -6.26 -19.10
C ASP A 180 -30.10 -5.62 -18.25
N ARG A 181 -29.14 -6.44 -17.78
CA ARG A 181 -27.99 -5.94 -17.02
C ARG A 181 -27.17 -4.98 -17.88
N HIS A 182 -27.05 -3.74 -17.41
CA HIS A 182 -26.24 -2.73 -18.07
C HIS A 182 -24.77 -3.18 -18.11
N GLN A 183 -24.19 -3.17 -19.29
CA GLN A 183 -22.76 -3.39 -19.45
C GLN A 183 -22.03 -2.10 -19.08
N ARG A 184 -20.97 -2.22 -18.26
CA ARG A 184 -20.19 -1.05 -17.83
C ARG A 184 -19.45 -0.43 -19.01
N SER A 185 -19.72 0.84 -19.27
CA SER A 185 -18.91 1.67 -20.16
C SER A 185 -17.55 1.94 -19.52
N ASP A 186 -16.52 2.12 -20.34
CA ASP A 186 -15.23 2.63 -19.89
C ASP A 186 -15.39 4.05 -19.31
N TYR A 187 -14.48 4.44 -18.42
CA TYR A 187 -14.45 5.78 -17.82
C TYR A 187 -14.24 6.90 -18.86
N GLY A 188 -13.73 6.56 -20.05
CA GLY A 188 -13.61 7.49 -21.18
C GLY A 188 -12.33 8.34 -21.16
N TYR A 189 -11.44 8.13 -20.18
CA TYR A 189 -10.14 8.82 -20.08
C TYR A 189 -9.06 8.20 -20.99
N GLY A 190 -9.35 7.07 -21.64
CA GLY A 190 -8.42 6.37 -22.52
C GLY A 190 -7.45 5.48 -21.76
N THR A 191 -6.29 5.20 -22.38
CA THR A 191 -5.26 4.29 -21.84
C THR A 191 -3.94 4.97 -21.49
N ASP A 192 -3.82 6.27 -21.77
CA ASP A 192 -2.67 7.06 -21.39
C ASP A 192 -2.95 7.77 -20.07
N HIS A 193 -2.23 7.33 -19.03
CA HIS A 193 -2.36 7.78 -17.65
C HIS A 193 -1.21 8.71 -17.23
N GLN A 194 -0.35 9.16 -18.15
CA GLN A 194 0.74 10.10 -17.83
C GLN A 194 0.19 11.49 -17.49
N TRP A 195 0.86 12.25 -16.62
CA TRP A 195 0.42 13.60 -16.29
C TRP A 195 0.45 14.52 -17.52
N ASN A 196 -0.71 15.03 -17.95
CA ASN A 196 -0.81 15.93 -19.11
C ASN A 196 -1.96 16.93 -18.95
N TRP A 197 -1.60 18.20 -18.73
CA TRP A 197 -2.57 19.29 -18.53
C TRP A 197 -3.49 19.51 -19.72
N GLU A 198 -2.96 19.53 -20.96
CA GLU A 198 -3.78 19.76 -22.15
C GLU A 198 -4.83 18.65 -22.35
N ARG A 199 -4.46 17.41 -22.07
CA ARG A 199 -5.37 16.26 -22.11
C ARG A 199 -6.42 16.38 -21.02
N TYR A 200 -6.02 16.65 -19.77
CA TYR A 200 -6.93 16.80 -18.64
C TYR A 200 -7.91 17.96 -18.81
N ASN A 201 -7.46 19.11 -19.34
CA ASN A 201 -8.31 20.26 -19.66
C ASN A 201 -9.43 19.93 -20.67
N ARG A 202 -9.21 18.95 -21.57
CA ARG A 202 -10.24 18.49 -22.50
C ARG A 202 -11.13 17.39 -21.92
N GLN A 203 -10.54 16.47 -21.16
CA GLN A 203 -11.21 15.26 -20.68
C GLN A 203 -12.09 15.52 -19.45
N ILE A 204 -11.56 16.21 -18.45
CA ILE A 204 -12.25 16.38 -17.15
C ILE A 204 -13.58 17.12 -17.33
N PRO A 205 -13.66 18.29 -18.00
CA PRO A 205 -14.94 18.97 -18.18
C PRO A 205 -15.98 18.15 -18.95
N LYS A 206 -15.54 17.29 -19.87
CA LYS A 206 -16.41 16.45 -20.71
C LYS A 206 -16.95 15.22 -19.98
N LEU A 207 -16.14 14.61 -19.12
CA LEU A 207 -16.41 13.31 -18.50
C LEU A 207 -16.87 13.42 -17.05
N ARG A 208 -16.79 14.61 -16.45
CA ARG A 208 -17.20 14.86 -15.07
C ARG A 208 -18.72 14.71 -14.89
N GLY A 209 -19.12 13.96 -13.87
CA GLY A 209 -20.52 13.73 -13.51
C GLY A 209 -20.76 12.33 -12.98
N MET A 210 -22.01 12.03 -12.59
CA MET A 210 -22.44 10.70 -12.12
C MET A 210 -22.64 9.73 -13.29
N LEU A 211 -21.59 9.48 -14.07
CA LEU A 211 -21.65 8.60 -15.24
C LEU A 211 -21.43 7.11 -14.90
N PHE A 212 -20.98 6.81 -13.68
CA PHE A 212 -20.55 5.46 -13.29
C PHE A 212 -21.19 5.01 -11.97
N PRO A 213 -21.75 3.78 -11.91
CA PRO A 213 -22.27 3.23 -10.67
C PRO A 213 -21.14 2.87 -9.71
N GLU A 214 -21.39 3.01 -8.40
CA GLU A 214 -20.47 2.54 -7.37
C GLU A 214 -20.11 1.06 -7.55
N THR A 215 -18.83 0.73 -7.39
CA THR A 215 -18.33 -0.64 -7.56
C THR A 215 -17.11 -0.88 -6.67
N ILE A 216 -16.95 -2.14 -6.26
CA ILE A 216 -15.77 -2.64 -5.53
C ILE A 216 -14.81 -3.43 -6.43
N ARG A 217 -15.07 -3.39 -7.75
CA ARG A 217 -14.38 -4.18 -8.77
C ARG A 217 -14.22 -3.36 -10.04
N PHE A 218 -13.06 -3.49 -10.66
CA PHE A 218 -12.76 -2.95 -11.98
C PHE A 218 -13.01 -4.03 -13.05
N LYS A 219 -13.34 -3.64 -14.27
CA LYS A 219 -13.45 -4.55 -15.42
C LYS A 219 -12.08 -5.10 -15.82
N ASP A 220 -11.07 -4.23 -15.81
CA ASP A 220 -9.71 -4.51 -16.23
C ASP A 220 -8.71 -3.56 -15.55
N GLN A 221 -7.43 -3.70 -15.90
CA GLN A 221 -6.34 -2.87 -15.37
C GLN A 221 -6.48 -1.40 -15.78
N ASN A 222 -7.03 -1.11 -16.95
CA ASN A 222 -7.18 0.26 -17.43
C ASN A 222 -8.20 1.04 -16.59
N GLU A 223 -9.32 0.39 -16.27
CA GLU A 223 -10.35 0.97 -15.40
C GLU A 223 -9.78 1.26 -13.99
N ARG A 224 -9.01 0.32 -13.43
CA ARG A 224 -8.30 0.52 -12.15
C ARG A 224 -7.37 1.73 -12.20
N ASP A 225 -6.49 1.78 -13.20
CA ASP A 225 -5.49 2.84 -13.32
C ASP A 225 -6.14 4.21 -13.56
N THR A 226 -7.24 4.25 -14.31
CA THR A 226 -8.04 5.47 -14.48
C THR A 226 -8.58 5.95 -13.13
N ALA A 227 -9.23 5.07 -12.36
CA ALA A 227 -9.79 5.45 -11.06
C ALA A 227 -8.70 5.95 -10.10
N TRP A 228 -7.55 5.28 -10.07
CA TRP A 228 -6.43 5.65 -9.21
C TRP A 228 -5.72 6.91 -9.64
N THR A 229 -5.56 7.18 -10.94
CA THR A 229 -4.93 8.43 -11.38
C THR A 229 -5.87 9.61 -11.20
N GLN A 230 -7.16 9.45 -11.52
CA GLN A 230 -8.12 10.53 -11.46
C GLN A 230 -8.39 11.05 -10.04
N ILE A 231 -8.21 10.22 -8.99
CA ILE A 231 -8.28 10.70 -7.59
C ILE A 231 -7.19 11.74 -7.25
N HIS A 232 -6.04 11.68 -7.93
CA HIS A 232 -4.94 12.62 -7.73
C HIS A 232 -5.01 13.82 -8.69
N VAL A 233 -5.51 13.59 -9.90
CA VAL A 233 -5.55 14.60 -10.96
C VAL A 233 -6.70 15.60 -10.74
N GLN A 234 -7.92 15.12 -10.47
CA GLN A 234 -9.10 16.00 -10.48
C GLN A 234 -9.05 17.06 -9.39
N ASP A 235 -8.64 16.69 -8.17
CA ASP A 235 -8.53 17.63 -7.05
C ASP A 235 -7.52 18.75 -7.33
N VAL A 236 -6.35 18.42 -7.92
CA VAL A 236 -5.35 19.42 -8.29
C VAL A 236 -5.80 20.25 -9.47
N TRP A 237 -6.47 19.62 -10.44
CA TRP A 237 -6.99 20.30 -11.62
C TRP A 237 -8.02 21.36 -11.22
N ASP A 238 -8.99 21.00 -10.36
CA ASP A 238 -10.00 21.91 -9.83
C ASP A 238 -9.35 23.06 -9.06
N PHE A 239 -8.46 22.72 -8.13
CA PHE A 239 -7.80 23.72 -7.31
C PHE A 239 -6.95 24.69 -8.15
N HIS A 240 -6.30 24.20 -9.20
CA HIS A 240 -5.53 25.04 -10.13
C HIS A 240 -6.44 26.00 -10.89
N HIS A 241 -7.58 25.52 -11.40
CA HIS A 241 -8.56 26.37 -12.09
C HIS A 241 -9.17 27.39 -11.12
N ASP A 242 -9.55 27.00 -9.91
CA ASP A 242 -10.06 27.93 -8.89
C ASP A 242 -9.06 29.06 -8.59
N LEU A 243 -7.75 28.75 -8.56
CA LEU A 243 -6.69 29.74 -8.35
C LEU A 243 -6.55 30.75 -9.50
N GLU A 244 -6.71 30.32 -10.75
CA GLU A 244 -6.69 31.23 -11.90
C GLU A 244 -7.80 32.27 -11.83
N HIS A 245 -8.93 31.94 -11.17
CA HIS A 245 -10.07 32.84 -10.99
C HIS A 245 -9.96 33.75 -9.75
N VAL A 246 -8.93 33.59 -8.89
CA VAL A 246 -8.72 34.43 -7.69
C VAL A 246 -8.40 35.90 -8.03
N ASN A 247 -7.98 36.19 -9.26
CA ASN A 247 -7.75 37.56 -9.70
C ASN A 247 -9.05 38.39 -9.84
N ASP A 248 -10.23 37.75 -9.85
CA ASP A 248 -11.53 38.41 -9.92
C ASP A 248 -12.24 38.33 -8.55
N GLU A 249 -12.14 39.42 -7.78
CA GLU A 249 -12.89 39.70 -6.55
C GLU A 249 -12.53 38.86 -5.29
N ASN A 250 -12.74 39.49 -4.12
CA ASN A 250 -12.44 39.08 -2.72
C ASN A 250 -12.96 37.70 -2.24
N ARG A 251 -13.33 36.76 -3.12
CA ARG A 251 -14.08 35.54 -2.76
C ARG A 251 -13.23 34.34 -2.36
N HIS A 252 -11.90 34.36 -2.45
CA HIS A 252 -11.11 33.11 -2.35
C HIS A 252 -9.99 33.11 -1.29
N TRP A 253 -10.12 33.88 -0.21
CA TRP A 253 -9.20 33.81 0.94
C TRP A 253 -9.03 32.37 1.49
N ARG A 254 -10.06 31.51 1.37
CA ARG A 254 -10.00 30.09 1.76
C ARG A 254 -9.05 29.27 0.87
N ALA A 255 -8.99 29.57 -0.43
CA ALA A 255 -8.07 28.90 -1.36
C ALA A 255 -6.62 29.32 -1.08
N VAL A 256 -6.39 30.62 -0.84
CA VAL A 256 -5.08 31.15 -0.40
C VAL A 256 -4.68 30.61 0.98
N HIS A 257 -5.62 30.50 1.92
CA HIS A 257 -5.34 29.95 3.24
C HIS A 257 -5.08 28.44 3.21
N ARG A 258 -5.78 27.66 2.37
CA ARG A 258 -5.46 26.25 2.10
C ARG A 258 -4.11 26.11 1.40
N ALA A 259 -3.81 27.00 0.45
CA ALA A 259 -2.53 27.07 -0.25
C ALA A 259 -1.37 27.19 0.75
N LEU A 260 -1.47 28.17 1.63
CA LEU A 260 -0.43 28.50 2.61
C LEU A 260 -0.32 27.47 3.76
N LYS A 261 -1.35 26.66 4.04
CA LYS A 261 -1.34 25.62 5.08
C LYS A 261 -0.81 24.25 4.66
N GLY A 262 -0.29 24.09 3.44
CA GLY A 262 0.44 22.87 3.05
C GLY A 262 0.00 22.18 1.77
N SER A 263 -0.87 22.80 0.96
CA SER A 263 -1.22 22.28 -0.38
C SER A 263 -0.16 22.59 -1.45
N PHE A 264 0.96 23.23 -1.09
CA PHE A 264 2.04 23.67 -1.99
C PHE A 264 3.36 23.00 -1.62
N THR A 265 4.15 22.67 -2.64
CA THR A 265 5.44 21.99 -2.44
C THR A 265 6.57 22.95 -2.08
N LYS A 266 6.40 24.23 -2.43
CA LYS A 266 7.36 25.28 -2.17
C LYS A 266 6.64 26.61 -2.00
N LEU A 267 6.98 27.31 -0.93
CA LEU A 267 6.55 28.67 -0.66
C LEU A 267 7.80 29.55 -0.69
N GLN A 268 7.75 30.65 -1.44
CA GLN A 268 8.81 31.64 -1.47
C GLN A 268 8.26 33.04 -1.24
N VAL A 269 9.11 33.87 -0.68
CA VAL A 269 8.84 35.25 -0.34
C VAL A 269 9.82 36.09 -1.15
N GLU A 270 9.30 36.77 -2.16
CA GLU A 270 10.06 37.71 -2.97
C GLU A 270 9.87 39.12 -2.38
N PHE A 271 10.98 39.73 -1.97
CA PHE A 271 11.02 41.09 -1.48
C PHE A 271 11.20 42.05 -2.65
N LEU A 272 10.23 42.95 -2.81
CA LEU A 272 10.17 44.00 -3.82
C LEU A 272 10.45 45.35 -3.12
N PRO A 273 11.73 45.74 -2.99
CA PRO A 273 12.08 46.98 -2.31
C PRO A 273 11.67 48.21 -3.13
N ASN A 274 11.20 49.26 -2.44
CA ASN A 274 10.77 50.52 -3.08
C ASN A 274 11.93 51.40 -3.59
N ARG A 275 13.19 51.01 -3.41
CA ARG A 275 14.40 51.74 -3.85
C ARG A 275 15.35 50.78 -4.57
N SER A 276 16.45 51.28 -5.15
CA SER A 276 17.52 50.58 -5.90
C SER A 276 18.24 49.39 -5.22
N ARG A 277 17.64 48.82 -4.18
CA ARG A 277 17.98 47.53 -3.60
C ARG A 277 17.60 46.41 -4.57
N GLN A 278 18.39 45.35 -4.54
CA GLN A 278 18.20 44.20 -5.39
C GLN A 278 16.96 43.40 -4.96
N LEU A 279 16.23 42.87 -5.93
CA LEU A 279 15.15 41.93 -5.70
C LEU A 279 15.73 40.63 -5.13
N VAL A 280 15.16 40.16 -4.03
CA VAL A 280 15.65 38.99 -3.29
C VAL A 280 14.50 38.05 -2.99
N THR A 281 14.74 36.75 -3.21
CA THR A 281 13.75 35.71 -2.95
C THR A 281 14.27 34.78 -1.85
N TRP A 282 13.49 34.64 -0.78
CA TRP A 282 13.76 33.69 0.30
C TRP A 282 12.76 32.54 0.25
N ASP A 283 13.22 31.34 0.59
CA ASP A 283 12.29 30.23 0.82
C ASP A 283 11.54 30.47 2.13
N ALA A 284 10.29 30.05 2.18
CA ALA A 284 9.45 30.18 3.36
C ALA A 284 8.74 28.86 3.65
N SER A 285 8.33 28.66 4.90
CA SER A 285 7.54 27.51 5.30
C SER A 285 6.51 27.91 6.34
N PRO A 286 5.28 27.40 6.26
CA PRO A 286 4.32 27.63 7.32
C PRO A 286 4.84 27.01 8.61
N VAL A 287 4.67 27.74 9.70
CA VAL A 287 4.88 27.20 11.03
C VAL A 287 3.75 26.22 11.31
N ILE A 288 4.07 24.92 11.32
CA ILE A 288 3.10 23.85 11.57
C ILE A 288 3.09 23.53 13.06
N TYR A 289 1.90 23.46 13.63
CA TYR A 289 1.68 23.11 15.03
C TYR A 289 2.30 21.74 15.34
N GLY A 290 3.38 21.72 16.12
CA GLY A 290 4.08 20.50 16.52
C GLY A 290 5.57 20.68 16.82
N ASP A 291 6.22 21.71 16.26
CA ASP A 291 7.63 22.00 16.55
C ASP A 291 7.77 22.72 17.91
N SER A 292 8.45 22.08 18.87
CA SER A 292 8.59 22.53 20.27
C SER A 292 9.44 23.78 20.48
N GLU A 293 9.99 24.38 19.42
CA GLU A 293 10.91 25.52 19.48
C GLU A 293 10.25 26.87 19.16
N LEU A 294 8.93 26.89 18.91
CA LEU A 294 8.24 28.11 18.54
C LEU A 294 7.95 29.01 19.76
N PRO A 295 8.06 30.34 19.62
CA PRO A 295 7.65 31.28 20.66
C PRO A 295 6.20 31.03 21.07
N LYS A 296 5.94 30.91 22.37
CA LYS A 296 4.60 30.60 22.94
C LYS A 296 3.56 31.71 22.69
N ASP A 297 3.99 32.87 22.21
CA ASP A 297 3.20 34.10 22.13
C ASP A 297 2.79 34.49 20.69
N ILE A 298 2.85 33.58 19.72
CA ILE A 298 2.44 33.87 18.34
C ILE A 298 0.91 33.87 18.22
N ASP A 299 0.31 35.05 18.02
CA ASP A 299 -1.10 35.19 17.63
C ASP A 299 -1.32 34.64 16.22
N SER A 300 -2.14 33.60 16.15
CA SER A 300 -2.38 32.76 14.98
C SER A 300 -3.87 32.59 14.68
N TYR A 301 -4.74 33.34 15.38
CA TYR A 301 -6.19 33.21 15.25
C TYR A 301 -6.67 33.59 13.83
N ASP A 302 -6.06 34.61 13.22
CA ASP A 302 -6.34 35.07 11.84
C ASP A 302 -5.07 35.31 11.01
N ARG A 303 -3.94 34.70 11.40
CA ARG A 303 -2.63 34.92 10.77
C ARG A 303 -1.96 33.59 10.46
N ILE A 304 -1.18 33.55 9.38
CA ILE A 304 -0.36 32.39 9.02
C ILE A 304 1.10 32.71 9.35
N PRO A 305 1.64 32.19 10.46
CA PRO A 305 3.05 32.37 10.77
C PRO A 305 3.92 31.64 9.74
N LEU A 306 4.90 32.34 9.18
CA LEU A 306 5.86 31.82 8.22
C LEU A 306 7.28 31.89 8.79
N VAL A 307 8.03 30.81 8.68
CA VAL A 307 9.49 30.82 8.86
C VAL A 307 10.12 31.21 7.54
N LEU A 308 10.97 32.23 7.56
CA LEU A 308 11.76 32.63 6.41
C LEU A 308 13.16 32.03 6.48
N LEU A 309 13.61 31.41 5.40
CA LEU A 309 14.91 30.76 5.30
C LEU A 309 15.87 31.65 4.52
N ARG A 310 16.77 32.32 5.24
CA ARG A 310 17.85 33.11 4.65
C ARG A 310 18.82 32.20 3.86
N PRO A 311 19.15 32.54 2.59
CA PRO A 311 20.17 31.84 1.81
C PRO A 311 21.53 31.83 2.51
N ASP A 312 22.36 30.80 2.27
CA ASP A 312 23.73 30.71 2.82
C ASP A 312 24.74 31.61 2.11
N THR A 313 24.47 31.94 0.85
CA THR A 313 25.40 32.63 -0.06
C THR A 313 24.60 33.36 -1.14
N GLY A 314 25.23 34.34 -1.79
CA GLY A 314 24.65 35.10 -2.90
C GLY A 314 23.80 36.29 -2.44
N ASP A 315 23.14 36.94 -3.40
CA ASP A 315 22.52 38.26 -3.25
C ASP A 315 21.46 38.34 -2.15
N GLY A 316 20.86 37.21 -1.78
CA GLY A 316 19.87 37.13 -0.70
C GLY A 316 20.42 36.88 0.69
N HIS A 317 21.72 36.59 0.85
CA HIS A 317 22.33 36.29 2.16
C HIS A 317 22.48 37.55 3.02
N ASP A 318 22.99 38.63 2.42
CA ASP A 318 23.24 39.90 3.11
C ASP A 318 22.01 40.81 3.15
N PHE A 319 20.93 40.39 2.49
CA PHE A 319 19.66 41.10 2.52
C PHE A 319 19.06 41.07 3.93
N SER A 320 18.61 42.24 4.40
CA SER A 320 17.89 42.37 5.66
C SER A 320 16.53 43.01 5.40
N PRO A 321 15.42 42.26 5.55
CA PRO A 321 14.08 42.82 5.39
C PRO A 321 13.83 43.88 6.47
N ILE A 322 13.09 44.92 6.10
CA ILE A 322 12.63 45.93 7.05
C ILE A 322 11.42 45.34 7.80
N ALA A 323 11.49 45.31 9.13
CA ALA A 323 10.40 44.88 10.01
C ALA A 323 10.06 46.00 10.98
N HIS A 324 8.76 46.16 11.29
CA HIS A 324 8.27 47.14 12.26
C HIS A 324 7.52 46.42 13.38
N ASP A 325 7.67 46.90 14.60
CA ASP A 325 7.07 46.27 15.80
C ASP A 325 5.54 46.44 15.85
N LYS A 326 4.99 47.44 15.15
CA LYS A 326 3.55 47.75 15.11
C LYS A 326 3.11 48.12 13.71
N TYR A 327 1.92 47.68 13.33
CA TYR A 327 1.34 47.95 12.01
C TYR A 327 1.07 49.45 11.80
N GLU A 328 0.66 50.15 12.85
CA GLU A 328 0.29 51.58 12.84
C GLU A 328 1.49 52.51 12.71
N GLN A 329 2.71 52.01 12.92
CA GLN A 329 3.96 52.79 12.81
C GLN A 329 4.48 52.88 11.38
N VAL A 330 3.76 52.32 10.40
CA VAL A 330 4.22 52.20 9.01
C VAL A 330 3.52 53.22 8.11
N ASN A 331 4.22 54.28 7.72
CA ASN A 331 3.73 55.32 6.81
C ASN A 331 3.53 54.74 5.39
N GLU A 332 2.35 54.95 4.78
CA GLU A 332 1.87 54.14 3.64
C GLU A 332 2.69 54.23 2.34
N GLU A 333 3.46 55.29 2.12
CA GLU A 333 4.05 55.58 0.80
C GLU A 333 5.57 55.40 0.68
N LEU A 334 6.35 55.26 1.77
CA LEU A 334 7.81 55.45 1.68
C LEU A 334 8.73 54.36 2.28
N GLU A 335 8.21 53.41 3.08
CA GLU A 335 9.08 52.47 3.82
C GLU A 335 8.71 50.98 3.73
N ARG A 336 7.67 50.60 2.98
CA ARG A 336 7.26 49.19 2.87
C ARG A 336 8.07 48.46 1.79
N ASP A 337 8.80 47.42 2.17
CA ASP A 337 9.17 46.38 1.21
C ASP A 337 7.88 45.64 0.82
N ARG A 338 7.47 45.74 -0.45
CA ARG A 338 6.33 44.95 -0.92
C ARG A 338 6.77 43.50 -0.98
N VAL A 339 5.94 42.60 -0.47
CA VAL A 339 6.23 41.17 -0.53
C VAL A 339 5.33 40.53 -1.56
N LYS A 340 5.91 39.74 -2.45
CA LYS A 340 5.19 38.83 -3.31
C LYS A 340 5.36 37.40 -2.79
N LEU A 341 4.24 36.77 -2.46
CA LEU A 341 4.22 35.36 -2.11
C LEU A 341 4.18 34.54 -3.41
N ILE A 342 5.19 33.71 -3.61
CA ILE A 342 5.27 32.78 -4.73
C ILE A 342 4.95 31.39 -4.20
N CYS A 343 3.85 30.82 -4.67
CA CYS A 343 3.39 29.51 -4.26
C CYS A 343 3.50 28.56 -5.46
N GLU A 344 4.34 27.52 -5.40
CA GLU A 344 4.42 26.47 -6.43
C GLU A 344 3.47 25.29 -6.15
N SER A 345 2.49 25.08 -7.03
CA SER A 345 1.45 24.05 -6.88
C SER A 345 2.05 22.67 -6.55
N ASN A 346 1.36 21.89 -5.72
CA ASN A 346 1.69 20.48 -5.50
C ASN A 346 1.40 19.57 -6.71
N ALA A 347 1.10 20.14 -7.88
CA ALA A 347 1.01 19.40 -9.14
C ALA A 347 2.21 18.48 -9.38
N TYR A 348 3.43 18.91 -9.01
CA TYR A 348 4.61 18.04 -9.11
C TYR A 348 4.54 16.82 -8.16
N GLY A 349 4.03 17.01 -6.93
CA GLY A 349 3.87 15.91 -5.98
C GLY A 349 2.80 14.91 -6.41
N GLU A 350 1.66 15.40 -6.92
CA GLU A 350 0.63 14.52 -7.48
C GLU A 350 1.07 13.90 -8.82
N GLU A 351 1.85 14.59 -9.64
CA GLU A 351 2.48 14.03 -10.83
C GLU A 351 3.34 12.82 -10.45
N LEU A 352 4.17 12.92 -9.41
CA LEU A 352 4.96 11.79 -8.92
C LEU A 352 4.07 10.62 -8.44
N ARG A 353 2.92 10.89 -7.81
CA ARG A 353 1.96 9.85 -7.40
C ARG A 353 1.29 9.19 -8.61
N VAL A 354 0.88 9.96 -9.61
CA VAL A 354 0.35 9.46 -10.88
C VAL A 354 1.40 8.63 -11.62
N GLN A 355 2.65 9.10 -11.67
CA GLN A 355 3.76 8.32 -12.21
C GLN A 355 3.95 7.01 -11.43
N ALA A 356 3.82 7.02 -10.09
CA ALA A 356 3.93 5.81 -9.29
C ALA A 356 2.79 4.82 -9.54
N ILE A 357 1.56 5.28 -9.77
CA ILE A 357 0.45 4.43 -10.23
C ILE A 357 0.80 3.77 -11.57
N ASN A 358 1.31 4.55 -12.53
CA ASN A 358 1.73 4.02 -13.83
C ASN A 358 2.86 2.98 -13.68
N ARG A 359 3.75 3.16 -12.70
CA ARG A 359 4.81 2.20 -12.38
C ARG A 359 4.27 0.87 -11.83
N LEU A 360 3.12 0.84 -11.13
CA LEU A 360 2.51 -0.42 -10.69
C LEU A 360 2.09 -1.29 -11.88
N SER A 361 1.61 -0.63 -12.94
CA SER A 361 1.23 -1.28 -14.20
C SER A 361 2.45 -1.66 -15.05
N ASP A 362 3.55 -0.92 -14.98
CA ASP A 362 4.78 -1.21 -15.74
C ASP A 362 5.55 -2.43 -15.19
N ALA A 363 5.76 -3.45 -16.03
CA ALA A 363 6.56 -4.64 -15.75
C ALA A 363 8.00 -4.32 -15.30
N LYS A 364 8.57 -3.20 -15.76
CA LYS A 364 9.98 -2.84 -15.51
C LYS A 364 10.23 -2.19 -14.16
N VAL A 365 9.19 -1.71 -13.47
CA VAL A 365 9.34 -0.85 -12.29
C VAL A 365 8.87 -1.51 -10.98
N TRP A 366 8.31 -2.72 -11.06
CA TRP A 366 8.07 -3.53 -9.87
C TRP A 366 9.39 -3.75 -9.12
N PRO A 367 9.43 -3.66 -7.78
CA PRO A 367 10.64 -3.94 -7.01
C PRO A 367 11.14 -5.34 -7.40
N THR A 368 12.20 -5.36 -8.20
CA THR A 368 12.87 -6.58 -8.60
C THR A 368 13.71 -6.98 -7.41
N MET A 369 13.13 -7.82 -6.54
CA MET A 369 13.96 -8.57 -5.61
C MET A 369 14.86 -9.43 -6.51
N GLN A 370 16.15 -9.06 -6.60
CA GLN A 370 17.12 -9.58 -7.59
C GLN A 370 17.26 -11.12 -7.61
N GLN A 371 16.61 -11.82 -6.69
CA GLN A 371 16.65 -13.27 -6.50
C GLN A 371 15.27 -13.94 -6.39
N ASP A 372 14.15 -13.21 -6.53
CA ASP A 372 12.82 -13.82 -6.43
C ASP A 372 12.34 -14.34 -7.80
N THR A 373 12.54 -15.64 -8.03
CA THR A 373 12.10 -16.35 -9.24
C THR A 373 10.57 -16.33 -9.42
N LEU A 374 9.81 -15.99 -8.37
CA LEU A 374 8.34 -15.91 -8.38
C LEU A 374 7.82 -14.47 -8.54
N ALA A 375 8.70 -13.47 -8.68
CA ALA A 375 8.30 -12.06 -8.71
C ALA A 375 7.26 -11.74 -9.80
N LEU A 376 7.39 -12.34 -11.00
CA LEU A 376 6.44 -12.15 -12.10
C LEU A 376 5.05 -12.71 -11.76
N ASN A 377 4.98 -13.91 -11.18
CA ASN A 377 3.72 -14.54 -10.78
C ASN A 377 3.07 -13.74 -9.64
N LYS A 378 3.84 -13.36 -8.62
CA LYS A 378 3.35 -12.52 -7.51
C LYS A 378 2.80 -11.18 -8.02
N LYS A 379 3.49 -10.56 -8.98
CA LYS A 379 3.02 -9.32 -9.62
C LYS A 379 1.70 -9.54 -10.35
N ALA A 380 1.62 -10.56 -11.19
CA ALA A 380 0.40 -10.86 -11.96
C ALA A 380 -0.80 -11.08 -11.02
N ILE A 381 -0.59 -11.88 -9.97
CA ILE A 381 -1.58 -12.16 -8.93
C ILE A 381 -2.00 -10.87 -8.21
N PHE A 382 -1.05 -10.05 -7.78
CA PHE A 382 -1.34 -8.77 -7.12
C PHE A 382 -2.17 -7.84 -8.02
N ASN A 383 -1.83 -7.75 -9.31
CA ASN A 383 -2.60 -6.96 -10.26
C ASN A 383 -4.04 -7.43 -10.40
N GLU A 384 -4.29 -8.75 -10.48
CA GLU A 384 -5.66 -9.28 -10.52
C GLU A 384 -6.43 -9.05 -9.20
N LEU A 385 -5.75 -9.14 -8.05
CA LEU A 385 -6.37 -8.81 -6.75
C LEU A 385 -6.83 -7.36 -6.70
N LEU A 386 -6.03 -6.43 -7.25
CA LEU A 386 -6.39 -5.01 -7.31
C LEU A 386 -7.57 -4.72 -8.24
N ILE A 387 -7.80 -5.55 -9.26
CA ILE A 387 -9.00 -5.50 -10.10
C ILE A 387 -10.23 -5.98 -9.32
N GLY A 388 -10.05 -6.92 -8.39
CA GLY A 388 -11.09 -7.44 -7.51
C GLY A 388 -11.94 -8.56 -8.10
N ASN A 389 -11.62 -9.04 -9.31
CA ASN A 389 -12.34 -10.15 -9.95
C ASN A 389 -11.85 -11.54 -9.48
N GLY A 390 -10.73 -11.62 -8.77
CA GLY A 390 -10.10 -12.89 -8.39
C GLY A 390 -9.09 -13.35 -9.44
N LEU A 391 -8.65 -14.60 -9.37
CA LEU A 391 -7.49 -15.11 -10.10
C LEU A 391 -7.84 -16.01 -11.29
N TRP A 392 -9.10 -16.02 -11.73
CA TRP A 392 -9.55 -16.92 -12.78
C TRP A 392 -8.84 -16.68 -14.11
N ASN A 393 -8.65 -15.41 -14.51
CA ASN A 393 -8.02 -15.08 -15.79
C ASN A 393 -6.60 -15.67 -15.87
N LEU A 394 -5.83 -15.53 -14.80
CA LEU A 394 -4.49 -16.12 -14.68
C LEU A 394 -4.52 -17.64 -14.72
N HIS A 395 -5.47 -18.26 -14.00
CA HIS A 395 -5.61 -19.71 -13.98
C HIS A 395 -5.94 -20.24 -15.38
N HIS A 396 -6.85 -19.55 -16.06
CA HIS A 396 -7.31 -19.89 -17.39
C HIS A 396 -6.20 -19.72 -18.44
N SER A 397 -5.30 -18.74 -18.29
CA SER A 397 -4.12 -18.59 -19.14
C SER A 397 -2.99 -19.58 -18.84
N GLY A 398 -3.18 -20.51 -17.89
CA GLY A 398 -2.19 -21.52 -17.52
C GLY A 398 -1.11 -21.03 -16.57
N SER A 399 -1.31 -19.89 -15.90
CA SER A 399 -0.38 -19.42 -14.86
C SER A 399 -0.49 -20.30 -13.62
N ASN A 400 0.66 -20.67 -13.03
CA ASN A 400 0.66 -21.39 -11.76
C ASN A 400 0.26 -20.44 -10.62
N ILE A 401 -0.89 -20.69 -10.01
CA ILE A 401 -1.44 -19.94 -8.87
C ILE A 401 -1.30 -20.82 -7.63
N ASP A 402 -0.07 -21.18 -7.27
CA ASP A 402 0.20 -21.77 -5.97
C ASP A 402 0.53 -20.65 -4.99
N LEU A 403 -0.33 -20.52 -3.97
CA LEU A 403 -0.31 -19.46 -2.97
C LEU A 403 -0.34 -20.09 -1.58
N THR A 404 0.71 -20.86 -1.29
CA THR A 404 0.89 -21.42 0.05
C THR A 404 0.81 -20.31 1.12
N PRO A 405 0.04 -20.52 2.20
CA PRO A 405 0.00 -19.55 3.29
C PRO A 405 1.40 -19.32 3.86
N PHE A 406 1.73 -18.05 4.08
CA PHE A 406 2.97 -17.66 4.71
C PHE A 406 2.82 -17.77 6.23
N ASP A 407 3.65 -18.61 6.84
CA ASP A 407 3.76 -18.72 8.30
C ASP A 407 4.90 -17.83 8.78
N LEU A 408 4.54 -16.74 9.46
CA LEU A 408 5.50 -15.79 10.01
C LEU A 408 6.38 -16.40 11.12
N PHE A 409 5.89 -17.43 11.81
CA PHE A 409 6.56 -18.08 12.93
C PHE A 409 7.36 -19.30 12.49
N LYS A 410 7.38 -19.61 11.19
CA LYS A 410 8.15 -20.72 10.66
C LYS A 410 9.63 -20.58 11.04
N ASP A 411 10.20 -21.67 11.52
CA ASP A 411 11.60 -21.80 11.94
C ASP A 411 12.01 -20.84 13.10
N MET A 412 11.04 -20.28 13.82
CA MET A 412 11.29 -19.41 14.97
C MET A 412 11.38 -20.20 16.29
N PRO A 413 12.41 -19.99 17.11
CA PRO A 413 12.49 -20.55 18.47
C PRO A 413 11.29 -20.16 19.33
N VAL A 414 10.77 -21.12 20.08
CA VAL A 414 9.55 -20.97 20.89
C VAL A 414 9.71 -19.86 21.93
N GLU A 415 10.88 -19.76 22.54
CA GLU A 415 11.21 -18.79 23.58
C GLU A 415 11.20 -17.35 23.03
N ILE A 416 11.73 -17.15 21.82
CA ILE A 416 11.71 -15.86 21.13
C ILE A 416 10.27 -15.48 20.76
N ARG A 417 9.53 -16.43 20.17
CA ARG A 417 8.12 -16.24 19.79
C ARG A 417 7.29 -15.83 21.00
N ASP A 418 7.36 -16.60 22.09
CA ASP A 418 6.51 -16.40 23.26
C ASP A 418 6.90 -15.13 24.03
N THR A 419 8.19 -14.78 24.05
CA THR A 419 8.65 -13.50 24.62
C THR A 419 8.10 -12.31 23.84
N CYS A 420 8.17 -12.33 22.51
CA CYS A 420 7.59 -11.29 21.66
C CYS A 420 6.06 -11.18 21.83
N LEU A 421 5.36 -12.32 21.80
CA LEU A 421 3.90 -12.37 22.00
C LEU A 421 3.49 -11.98 23.43
N GLY A 422 4.39 -12.07 24.40
CA GLY A 422 4.19 -11.57 25.76
C GLY A 422 3.84 -10.07 25.83
N PHE A 423 4.30 -9.28 24.86
CA PHE A 423 4.00 -7.85 24.74
C PHE A 423 2.69 -7.54 23.98
N VAL A 424 2.05 -8.57 23.41
CA VAL A 424 0.69 -8.48 22.86
C VAL A 424 -0.32 -8.69 23.99
N PHE A 425 -1.48 -8.03 23.89
CA PHE A 425 -2.58 -8.22 24.84
C PHE A 425 -2.90 -9.70 25.04
N GLU A 426 -3.05 -10.11 26.29
CA GLU A 426 -3.18 -11.51 26.69
C GLU A 426 -4.29 -12.23 25.93
N GLY A 427 -5.46 -11.59 25.80
CA GLY A 427 -6.61 -12.15 25.08
C GLY A 427 -6.42 -12.30 23.56
N ASP A 428 -5.41 -11.67 22.98
CA ASP A 428 -5.15 -11.69 21.53
C ASP A 428 -3.96 -12.57 21.15
N ARG A 429 -3.13 -13.03 22.09
CA ARG A 429 -1.91 -13.81 21.79
C ARG A 429 -2.19 -15.05 20.93
N GLY A 430 -3.17 -15.85 21.32
CA GLY A 430 -3.56 -17.06 20.58
C GLY A 430 -4.10 -16.73 19.18
N LYS A 431 -4.91 -15.68 19.06
CA LYS A 431 -5.44 -15.20 17.78
C LYS A 431 -4.33 -14.74 16.84
N VAL A 432 -3.39 -13.95 17.36
CA VAL A 432 -2.23 -13.46 16.61
C VAL A 432 -1.37 -14.63 16.13
N GLN A 433 -1.08 -15.60 16.99
CA GLN A 433 -0.31 -16.78 16.60
C GLN A 433 -1.01 -17.58 15.49
N GLN A 434 -2.32 -17.77 15.58
CA GLN A 434 -3.09 -18.52 14.58
C GLN A 434 -3.26 -17.75 13.26
N TYR A 435 -3.46 -16.43 13.33
CA TYR A 435 -3.65 -15.59 12.15
C TYR A 435 -2.33 -15.41 11.37
N PHE A 436 -1.25 -15.05 12.06
CA PHE A 436 0.05 -14.78 11.42
C PHE A 436 0.81 -16.07 11.02
N SER A 437 0.37 -17.25 11.45
CA SER A 437 0.86 -18.53 10.90
C SER A 437 0.23 -18.94 9.57
N LYS A 438 -0.80 -18.21 9.12
CA LYS A 438 -1.55 -18.53 7.90
C LYS A 438 -1.88 -17.28 7.07
N LEU A 439 -0.86 -16.45 6.81
CA LEU A 439 -1.03 -15.25 6.00
C LEU A 439 -1.16 -15.60 4.51
N HIS A 440 -2.34 -15.38 3.95
CA HIS A 440 -2.56 -15.54 2.52
C HIS A 440 -1.89 -14.38 1.77
N PHE A 441 -1.17 -14.67 0.68
CA PHE A 441 -0.31 -13.70 -0.03
C PHE A 441 0.80 -13.06 0.82
N GLY A 442 1.05 -13.55 2.05
CA GLY A 442 1.87 -12.83 3.02
C GLY A 442 1.26 -11.49 3.47
N LEU A 443 -0.05 -11.29 3.26
CA LEU A 443 -0.78 -10.09 3.65
C LEU A 443 -1.58 -10.35 4.94
N GLY A 444 -1.32 -9.54 5.96
CA GLY A 444 -2.08 -9.52 7.21
C GLY A 444 -2.74 -8.16 7.41
N ILE A 445 -4.04 -8.16 7.74
CA ILE A 445 -4.79 -6.95 8.06
C ILE A 445 -5.18 -7.01 9.53
N VAL A 446 -4.70 -6.03 10.29
CA VAL A 446 -5.07 -5.83 11.69
C VAL A 446 -5.98 -4.62 11.78
N SER A 447 -7.22 -4.83 12.22
CA SER A 447 -8.18 -3.77 12.47
C SER A 447 -8.51 -3.68 13.96
N GLY A 448 -8.88 -2.48 14.43
CA GLY A 448 -9.24 -2.27 15.82
C GLY A 448 -9.52 -0.80 16.15
N PRO A 449 -10.42 -0.50 17.11
CA PRO A 449 -10.68 0.86 17.58
C PRO A 449 -9.44 1.61 18.06
N ALA A 450 -9.55 2.93 18.25
CA ALA A 450 -8.47 3.70 18.89
C ALA A 450 -8.15 3.14 20.28
N GLY A 451 -6.88 3.14 20.67
CA GLY A 451 -6.43 2.65 21.99
C GLY A 451 -6.28 1.13 22.13
N THR A 452 -6.68 0.31 21.17
CA THR A 452 -6.61 -1.18 21.28
C THR A 452 -5.21 -1.77 21.02
N GLY A 453 -4.14 -1.00 21.19
CA GLY A 453 -2.76 -1.49 21.07
C GLY A 453 -2.30 -1.95 19.69
N LYS A 454 -2.98 -1.56 18.60
CA LYS A 454 -2.58 -1.89 17.21
C LYS A 454 -1.12 -1.59 16.92
N SER A 455 -0.64 -0.42 17.34
CA SER A 455 0.75 -0.03 17.15
C SER A 455 1.71 -0.89 17.98
N THR A 456 1.30 -1.32 19.18
CA THR A 456 2.07 -2.26 20.00
C THR A 456 2.17 -3.61 19.33
N LEU A 457 1.06 -4.14 18.79
CA LEU A 457 1.05 -5.37 18.01
C LEU A 457 1.94 -5.25 16.76
N ALA A 458 1.80 -4.17 15.98
CA ALA A 458 2.64 -3.95 14.79
C ALA A 458 4.14 -3.89 15.13
N SER A 459 4.51 -3.21 16.22
CA SER A 459 5.88 -3.16 16.71
C SER A 459 6.37 -4.52 17.21
N ALA A 460 5.58 -5.27 17.96
CA ALA A 460 5.93 -6.61 18.44
C ALA A 460 6.14 -7.58 17.27
N ILE A 461 5.27 -7.54 16.26
CA ILE A 461 5.41 -8.32 15.03
C ILE A 461 6.65 -7.91 14.24
N THR A 462 6.98 -6.61 14.18
CA THR A 462 8.20 -6.12 13.53
C THR A 462 9.46 -6.64 14.23
N VAL A 463 9.52 -6.56 15.56
CA VAL A 463 10.64 -7.09 16.34
C VAL A 463 10.76 -8.60 16.14
N LEU A 464 9.62 -9.31 16.16
CA LEU A 464 9.57 -10.73 15.88
C LEU A 464 10.13 -11.06 14.48
N MET A 465 9.72 -10.32 13.45
CA MET A 465 10.26 -10.46 12.10
C MET A 465 11.79 -10.26 12.07
N CYS A 466 12.32 -9.26 12.77
CA CYS A 466 13.76 -9.02 12.83
C CYS A 466 14.55 -10.12 13.57
N LEU A 467 13.93 -10.83 14.50
CA LEU A 467 14.55 -11.96 15.21
C LEU A 467 14.37 -13.29 14.45
N ASN A 468 13.57 -13.31 13.38
CA ASN A 468 13.47 -14.48 12.50
C ASN A 468 14.69 -14.52 11.56
N GLN A 469 15.48 -15.59 11.63
CA GLN A 469 16.72 -15.73 10.84
C GLN A 469 16.47 -15.77 9.32
N THR A 470 15.25 -16.09 8.89
CA THR A 470 14.86 -16.09 7.47
C THR A 470 14.55 -14.69 6.93
N ILE A 471 14.32 -13.70 7.81
CA ILE A 471 13.95 -12.33 7.46
C ILE A 471 15.11 -11.39 7.78
N LYS A 472 15.75 -10.85 6.73
CA LYS A 472 16.92 -9.98 6.89
C LYS A 472 16.57 -8.51 7.16
N HIS A 473 15.55 -8.00 6.49
CA HIS A 473 15.17 -6.58 6.55
C HIS A 473 13.67 -6.44 6.68
N VAL A 474 13.24 -5.56 7.59
CA VAL A 474 11.85 -5.17 7.73
C VAL A 474 11.69 -3.70 7.34
N TYR A 475 10.82 -3.44 6.37
CA TYR A 475 10.47 -2.09 5.98
C TYR A 475 9.13 -1.73 6.60
N VAL A 476 9.11 -0.60 7.31
CA VAL A 476 7.90 -0.05 7.94
C VAL A 476 7.55 1.24 7.21
N SER A 477 6.28 1.43 6.88
CA SER A 477 5.80 2.67 6.30
C SER A 477 4.61 3.20 7.09
N ALA A 478 4.49 4.53 7.14
CA ALA A 478 3.33 5.21 7.70
C ALA A 478 2.97 6.44 6.86
N ALA A 479 1.76 6.96 7.07
CA ALA A 479 1.17 8.02 6.24
C ALA A 479 1.80 9.41 6.45
N SER A 480 2.46 9.65 7.57
CA SER A 480 3.07 10.94 7.91
C SER A 480 4.38 10.76 8.65
N ASN A 481 5.23 11.79 8.68
CA ASN A 481 6.49 11.76 9.44
C ASN A 481 6.25 11.51 10.93
N GLU A 482 5.24 12.15 11.52
CA GLU A 482 4.86 11.94 12.93
C GLU A 482 4.43 10.49 13.18
N ALA A 483 3.61 9.91 12.29
CA ALA A 483 3.20 8.52 12.41
C ALA A 483 4.39 7.56 12.27
N THR A 484 5.32 7.83 11.35
CA THR A 484 6.54 7.04 11.17
C THR A 484 7.46 7.16 12.39
N ASP A 485 7.61 8.34 12.97
CA ASP A 485 8.42 8.54 14.18
C ASP A 485 7.81 7.81 15.38
N ASN A 486 6.50 7.94 15.59
CA ASN A 486 5.78 7.29 16.68
C ASN A 486 5.85 5.76 16.63
N ILE A 487 5.75 5.16 15.43
CA ILE A 487 5.88 3.70 15.30
C ILE A 487 7.34 3.27 15.49
N LEU A 488 8.31 4.07 15.03
CA LEU A 488 9.72 3.77 15.17
C LEU A 488 10.18 3.78 16.62
N ASP A 489 9.81 4.82 17.37
CA ASP A 489 10.13 4.95 18.79
C ASP A 489 9.52 3.79 19.60
N ARG A 490 8.32 3.33 19.20
CA ARG A 490 7.66 2.16 19.81
C ARG A 490 8.37 0.85 19.46
N ILE A 491 8.83 0.67 18.22
CA ILE A 491 9.65 -0.49 17.80
C ILE A 491 10.96 -0.53 18.61
N ASP A 492 11.70 0.57 18.67
CA ASP A 492 12.98 0.65 19.39
C ASP A 492 12.81 0.33 20.90
N THR A 493 11.76 0.87 21.52
CA THR A 493 11.46 0.63 22.93
C THR A 493 11.11 -0.84 23.21
N LEU A 494 10.28 -1.45 22.35
CA LEU A 494 9.90 -2.85 22.49
C LEU A 494 11.06 -3.79 22.19
N ALA A 495 11.87 -3.50 21.17
CA ALA A 495 13.07 -4.27 20.84
C ALA A 495 14.01 -4.36 22.04
N LYS A 496 14.32 -3.21 22.67
CA LYS A 496 15.16 -3.16 23.88
C LYS A 496 14.58 -3.97 25.03
N SER A 497 13.27 -3.88 25.24
CA SER A 497 12.58 -4.61 26.33
C SER A 497 12.59 -6.13 26.09
N ILE A 498 12.31 -6.56 24.86
CA ILE A 498 12.31 -7.97 24.45
C ILE A 498 13.72 -8.56 24.55
N ILE A 499 14.72 -7.88 23.97
CA ILE A 499 16.11 -8.36 23.95
C ILE A 499 16.68 -8.42 25.36
N LYS A 500 16.38 -7.42 26.21
CA LYS A 500 16.78 -7.44 27.62
C LYS A 500 16.23 -8.70 28.31
N LYS A 501 14.95 -8.98 28.14
CA LYS A 501 14.32 -10.16 28.73
C LYS A 501 14.92 -11.47 28.21
N LEU A 502 15.11 -11.59 26.89
CA LEU A 502 15.76 -12.75 26.28
C LEU A 502 17.17 -12.97 26.84
N THR A 503 17.94 -11.89 27.01
CA THR A 503 19.31 -11.97 27.56
C THR A 503 19.31 -12.37 29.04
N GLU A 504 18.36 -11.85 29.84
CA GLU A 504 18.14 -12.26 31.23
C GLU A 504 17.76 -13.75 31.35
N ASP A 505 17.03 -14.27 30.36
CA ASP A 505 16.65 -15.68 30.24
C ASP A 505 17.76 -16.55 29.60
N GLY A 506 18.95 -16.00 29.35
CA GLY A 506 20.11 -16.72 28.81
C GLY A 506 20.12 -16.93 27.28
N ILE A 507 19.23 -16.26 26.56
CA ILE A 507 19.10 -16.33 25.09
C ILE A 507 19.86 -15.16 24.48
N SER A 508 20.88 -15.46 23.67
CA SER A 508 21.69 -14.46 22.99
C SER A 508 20.91 -13.76 21.88
N ALA A 509 20.70 -12.44 22.01
CA ALA A 509 20.10 -11.59 20.98
C ALA A 509 20.80 -10.22 20.94
N ASN A 510 21.18 -9.75 19.75
CA ASN A 510 21.79 -8.43 19.55
C ASN A 510 20.74 -7.33 19.49
N GLN A 511 21.12 -6.09 19.81
CA GLN A 511 20.25 -4.94 19.63
C GLN A 511 19.91 -4.73 18.16
N LEU A 512 18.67 -4.31 17.90
CA LEU A 512 18.21 -4.05 16.54
C LEU A 512 18.68 -2.67 16.07
N MET A 513 19.24 -2.60 14.88
CA MET A 513 19.50 -1.35 14.18
C MET A 513 18.21 -0.86 13.55
N VAL A 514 17.59 0.13 14.19
CA VAL A 514 16.33 0.74 13.78
C VAL A 514 16.61 2.08 13.09
N VAL A 515 16.23 2.22 11.81
CA VAL A 515 16.55 3.39 10.98
C VAL A 515 15.29 4.17 10.63
N ARG A 516 15.32 5.48 10.86
CA ARG A 516 14.37 6.43 10.28
C ARG A 516 14.87 6.88 8.92
N GLY A 517 14.20 6.46 7.85
CA GLY A 517 14.59 6.77 6.48
C GLY A 517 14.03 8.11 5.98
N TYR A 518 14.92 8.98 5.52
CA TYR A 518 14.60 10.22 4.79
C TYR A 518 15.19 10.20 3.38
N ARG A 519 14.93 11.25 2.58
CA ARG A 519 15.51 11.36 1.24
C ARG A 519 17.03 11.34 1.35
N ILE A 520 17.67 10.49 0.54
CA ILE A 520 19.12 10.26 0.63
C ILE A 520 19.95 11.53 0.46
N LYS A 521 19.48 12.48 -0.37
CA LYS A 521 20.15 13.78 -0.56
C LYS A 521 20.14 14.62 0.73
N ASP A 522 19.02 14.59 1.45
CA ASP A 522 18.87 15.32 2.70
C ASP A 522 19.74 14.68 3.80
N GLU A 523 19.72 13.35 3.92
CA GLU A 523 20.59 12.59 4.85
C GLU A 523 22.07 12.88 4.59
N GLN A 524 22.48 12.87 3.33
CA GLN A 524 23.85 13.12 2.91
C GLN A 524 24.31 14.55 3.26
N ASP A 525 23.50 15.57 2.97
CA ASP A 525 23.81 16.96 3.33
C ASP A 525 23.94 17.12 4.85
N LYS A 526 22.99 16.57 5.62
CA LYS A 526 23.02 16.63 7.09
C LYS A 526 24.24 15.93 7.67
N CYS A 527 24.63 14.79 7.12
CA CYS A 527 25.82 14.07 7.58
C CYS A 527 27.11 14.83 7.27
N LEU A 528 27.24 15.46 6.09
CA LEU A 528 28.39 16.31 5.77
C LEU A 528 28.45 17.55 6.67
N ARG A 529 27.31 18.18 6.95
CA ARG A 529 27.23 19.30 7.90
C ARG A 529 27.67 18.88 9.29
N ALA A 530 27.22 17.72 9.78
CA ALA A 530 27.63 17.20 11.09
C ALA A 530 29.16 16.93 11.16
N LEU A 531 29.73 16.27 10.14
CA LEU A 531 31.18 15.99 10.06
C LEU A 531 32.04 17.27 10.03
N THR A 532 31.48 18.38 9.57
CA THR A 532 32.16 19.69 9.47
C THR A 532 31.84 20.64 10.62
N GLY A 533 31.03 20.20 11.60
CA GLY A 533 30.64 21.00 12.76
C GLY A 533 29.64 22.12 12.43
N LEU A 534 28.91 22.00 11.32
CA LEU A 534 27.85 22.94 10.91
C LEU A 534 26.50 22.53 11.49
N ARG A 535 25.64 23.51 11.81
CA ARG A 535 24.26 23.26 12.26
C ARG A 535 23.40 22.69 11.12
N PHE A 536 22.41 21.87 11.50
CA PHE A 536 21.41 21.35 10.57
C PHE A 536 20.49 22.48 10.07
N LYS A 537 20.10 22.41 8.80
CA LYS A 537 19.12 23.32 8.20
C LYS A 537 17.75 22.66 7.98
N PRO A 538 16.64 23.41 8.04
CA PRO A 538 15.37 22.94 7.50
C PRO A 538 15.51 22.63 6.00
N GLY A 539 14.86 21.57 5.52
CA GLY A 539 14.87 21.23 4.09
C GLY A 539 13.90 22.11 3.29
N PRO A 540 14.23 22.51 2.05
CA PRO A 540 13.43 23.45 1.24
C PRO A 540 12.05 22.91 0.78
N ARG A 541 11.74 21.63 1.05
CA ARG A 541 10.52 20.94 0.57
C ARG A 541 9.88 20.01 1.61
N SER A 542 10.07 20.26 2.91
CA SER A 542 9.57 19.37 3.95
C SER A 542 8.93 20.16 5.08
N SER A 543 7.60 20.19 5.07
CA SER A 543 6.72 20.66 6.15
C SER A 543 6.75 19.76 7.41
N SER A 544 7.67 18.80 7.49
CA SER A 544 7.89 17.97 8.68
C SER A 544 9.37 17.88 9.01
N ALA A 545 9.74 18.15 10.26
CA ALA A 545 11.11 18.22 10.71
C ALA A 545 11.82 16.86 10.59
N TRP A 546 12.84 16.78 9.75
CA TRP A 546 13.81 15.69 9.77
C TRP A 546 14.35 15.50 11.20
N ARG A 547 14.32 14.27 11.71
CA ARG A 547 14.87 13.92 13.04
C ARG A 547 16.26 13.33 12.92
N PHE A 548 17.18 13.81 13.75
CA PHE A 548 18.55 13.31 13.77
C PHE A 548 18.67 11.91 14.37
N LYS A 549 18.09 11.66 15.56
CA LYS A 549 18.19 10.35 16.23
C LYS A 549 17.64 9.24 15.34
N ASN A 550 18.36 8.12 15.25
CA ASN A 550 18.04 6.95 14.41
C ASN A 550 17.98 7.22 12.89
N SER A 551 18.30 8.43 12.41
CA SER A 551 18.43 8.68 10.97
C SER A 551 19.58 7.88 10.34
N LEU A 552 19.59 7.76 9.02
CA LEU A 552 20.74 7.15 8.32
C LEU A 552 22.01 7.98 8.55
N CYS A 553 21.90 9.30 8.60
CA CYS A 553 22.97 10.20 9.03
C CYS A 553 23.54 9.81 10.42
N TRP A 554 22.69 9.63 11.43
CA TRP A 554 23.13 9.29 12.79
C TRP A 554 23.89 7.96 12.84
N TRP A 555 23.36 6.92 12.20
CA TRP A 555 24.03 5.62 12.14
C TRP A 555 25.36 5.66 11.38
N THR A 556 25.42 6.44 10.29
CA THR A 556 26.65 6.62 9.51
C THR A 556 27.74 7.32 10.33
N LEU A 557 27.37 8.34 11.11
CA LEU A 557 28.30 9.01 12.04
C LEU A 557 28.83 8.05 13.11
N ARG A 558 28.00 7.13 13.62
CA ARG A 558 28.44 6.12 14.61
C ARG A 558 29.45 5.16 14.01
N VAL A 559 29.20 4.68 12.79
CA VAL A 559 30.12 3.81 12.05
C VAL A 559 31.45 4.50 11.75
N LEU A 560 31.43 5.80 11.48
CA LEU A 560 32.65 6.60 11.28
C LEU A 560 33.40 6.92 12.58
N GLY A 561 32.84 6.61 13.76
CA GLY A 561 33.43 6.95 15.05
C GLY A 561 33.41 8.44 15.37
N SER A 562 32.49 9.22 14.77
CA SER A 562 32.40 10.66 14.99
C SER A 562 32.02 10.98 16.44
N SER A 563 32.67 11.99 17.03
CA SER A 563 32.34 12.52 18.36
C SER A 563 30.97 13.19 18.47
N ALA A 564 30.29 13.46 17.34
CA ALA A 564 28.96 14.04 17.30
C ALA A 564 27.83 13.09 17.76
N VAL A 565 28.14 11.80 17.95
CA VAL A 565 27.18 10.75 18.32
C VAL A 565 27.80 9.78 19.34
N PRO A 566 26.98 9.02 20.10
CA PRO A 566 27.49 7.99 21.00
C PRO A 566 28.30 6.92 20.27
N GLN A 567 29.37 6.43 20.89
CA GLN A 567 30.23 5.40 20.32
C GLN A 567 29.45 4.14 19.99
N LEU A 568 29.83 3.48 18.89
CA LEU A 568 29.31 2.16 18.54
C LEU A 568 29.94 1.09 19.44
N THR A 569 29.17 0.08 19.84
CA THR A 569 29.59 -1.02 20.71
C THR A 569 29.29 -2.38 20.08
N PRO A 570 29.95 -3.47 20.51
CA PRO A 570 29.63 -4.83 20.03
C PRO A 570 28.19 -5.27 20.31
N SER A 571 27.55 -4.71 21.35
CA SER A 571 26.18 -5.01 21.75
C SER A 571 25.11 -4.28 20.93
N ASP A 572 25.49 -3.33 20.05
CA ASP A 572 24.56 -2.69 19.13
C ASP A 572 24.14 -3.71 18.04
N ASN A 573 24.54 -3.52 16.80
CA ASN A 573 24.29 -4.43 15.69
C ASN A 573 25.62 -5.03 15.23
N SER A 574 25.69 -6.36 15.12
CA SER A 574 26.94 -7.09 14.82
C SER A 574 27.49 -6.75 13.44
N GLU A 575 26.65 -6.69 12.41
CA GLU A 575 27.08 -6.36 11.04
C GLU A 575 27.61 -4.92 10.96
N LEU A 576 26.95 -3.99 11.65
CA LEU A 576 27.35 -2.59 11.75
C LEU A 576 28.68 -2.44 12.52
N TRP A 577 28.86 -3.23 13.58
CA TRP A 577 30.09 -3.27 14.36
C TRP A 577 31.26 -3.82 13.53
N GLU A 578 31.05 -4.90 12.78
CA GLU A 578 32.05 -5.44 11.84
C GLU A 578 32.45 -4.40 10.78
N LEU A 579 31.48 -3.67 10.22
CA LEU A 579 31.76 -2.58 9.28
C LEU A 579 32.62 -1.49 9.95
N HIS A 580 32.30 -1.09 11.17
CA HIS A 580 33.09 -0.12 11.93
C HIS A 580 34.54 -0.59 12.16
N GLN A 581 34.75 -1.85 12.53
CA GLN A 581 36.09 -2.40 12.73
C GLN A 581 36.91 -2.39 11.43
N LYS A 582 36.33 -2.87 10.33
CA LYS A 582 36.96 -2.85 9.00
C LYS A 582 37.35 -1.43 8.57
N LEU A 583 36.50 -0.44 8.86
CA LEU A 583 36.79 0.96 8.56
C LEU A 583 37.94 1.51 9.42
N LYS A 584 38.02 1.15 10.71
CA LYS A 584 39.12 1.56 11.59
C LYS A 584 40.48 1.00 11.15
N GLU A 585 40.52 -0.19 10.57
CA GLU A 585 41.77 -0.77 10.01
C GLU A 585 42.40 0.13 8.92
N LEU A 586 41.62 0.95 8.22
CA LEU A 586 42.14 1.89 7.21
C LEU A 586 43.02 3.00 7.77
N LEU A 587 42.90 3.27 9.08
CA LEU A 587 43.70 4.28 9.79
C LEU A 587 45.00 3.70 10.35
N VAL A 588 45.13 2.37 10.41
CA VAL A 588 46.34 1.70 10.92
C VAL A 588 47.47 1.77 9.88
N PRO A 589 48.64 2.35 10.21
CA PRO A 589 49.78 2.39 9.28
C PRO A 589 50.28 0.98 8.93
N GLY A 590 50.41 0.67 7.64
CA GLY A 590 50.99 -0.60 7.16
C GLY A 590 50.00 -1.77 6.99
N ALA A 591 48.72 -1.60 7.31
CA ALA A 591 47.70 -2.62 7.06
C ALA A 591 47.42 -2.78 5.55
N VAL A 592 47.17 -4.02 5.11
CA VAL A 592 46.68 -4.31 3.75
C VAL A 592 45.28 -3.74 3.62
N LYS A 593 45.14 -2.68 2.83
CA LYS A 593 43.86 -1.99 2.67
C LYS A 593 42.95 -2.81 1.76
N ASP A 594 41.79 -3.23 2.28
CA ASP A 594 40.75 -3.82 1.45
C ASP A 594 40.33 -2.80 0.38
N PRO A 595 40.49 -3.12 -0.92
CA PRO A 595 40.18 -2.21 -2.01
C PRO A 595 38.72 -1.75 -1.98
N ASN A 596 37.79 -2.56 -1.45
CA ASN A 596 36.36 -2.27 -1.42
C ASN A 596 35.96 -1.17 -0.43
N ILE A 597 36.80 -0.87 0.57
CA ILE A 597 36.52 0.15 1.60
C ILE A 597 37.55 1.30 1.60
N SER A 598 38.60 1.18 0.79
CA SER A 598 39.68 2.17 0.68
C SER A 598 39.20 3.60 0.35
N GLU A 599 38.08 3.73 -0.39
CA GLU A 599 37.48 5.03 -0.75
C GLU A 599 36.98 5.83 0.47
N PHE A 600 36.74 5.17 1.61
CA PHE A 600 36.19 5.82 2.81
C PHE A 600 37.26 6.44 3.72
N ALA A 601 38.55 6.18 3.50
CA ALA A 601 39.63 6.65 4.37
C ALA A 601 39.61 8.18 4.58
N GLY A 602 39.20 8.94 3.56
CA GLY A 602 39.04 10.39 3.65
C GLY A 602 37.91 10.82 4.59
N LEU A 603 36.83 10.05 4.68
CA LEU A 603 35.70 10.31 5.59
C LEU A 603 36.07 10.00 7.04
N LEU A 604 36.81 8.91 7.30
CA LEU A 604 37.29 8.58 8.64
C LEU A 604 38.18 9.69 9.21
N LYS A 605 39.15 10.18 8.42
CA LYS A 605 40.00 11.31 8.83
C LYS A 605 39.20 12.58 9.12
N LEU A 606 38.13 12.81 8.36
CA LEU A 606 37.23 13.95 8.60
C LEU A 606 36.46 13.78 9.92
N ALA A 607 35.99 12.56 10.21
CA ALA A 607 35.23 12.23 11.40
C ALA A 607 36.06 12.26 12.70
N GLU A 608 37.31 11.77 12.68
CA GLU A 608 38.24 11.77 13.82
C GLU A 608 38.95 13.11 14.06
N GLU A 609 38.51 14.17 13.38
CA GLU A 609 39.08 15.51 13.50
C GLU A 609 40.53 15.68 13.02
N LEU A 610 41.05 14.71 12.28
CA LEU A 610 42.41 14.72 11.75
C LEU A 610 42.56 15.55 10.45
N ASP A 611 41.45 16.11 9.90
CA ASP A 611 41.48 16.96 8.71
C ASP A 611 41.46 18.46 9.06
N PRO A 612 42.59 19.19 8.93
CA PRO A 612 42.66 20.62 9.27
C PRO A 612 41.86 21.54 8.33
N LYS A 613 41.27 21.03 7.25
CA LYS A 613 40.49 21.80 6.25
C LYS A 613 38.98 21.51 6.28
N LYS A 614 38.41 21.15 7.45
CA LYS A 614 36.99 20.74 7.61
C LYS A 614 35.99 21.65 6.88
N ARG A 615 36.11 22.97 7.02
CA ARG A 615 35.13 23.94 6.45
C ARG A 615 35.30 24.19 4.95
N THR A 616 36.54 24.20 4.45
CA THR A 616 36.83 24.54 3.05
C THR A 616 36.52 23.41 2.07
N LYS A 617 36.46 22.15 2.53
CA LYS A 617 36.15 20.98 1.69
C LYS A 617 34.66 20.62 1.60
N TYR A 618 33.80 21.25 2.40
CA TYR A 618 32.34 21.10 2.27
C TYR A 618 31.86 21.59 0.90
N SER A 619 32.47 22.65 0.35
CA SER A 619 32.08 23.27 -0.91
C SER A 619 32.56 22.55 -2.18
N THR A 620 33.52 21.62 -2.09
CA THR A 620 34.14 20.98 -3.26
C THR A 620 33.46 19.69 -3.71
N GLY A 621 32.45 19.21 -2.98
CA GLY A 621 31.70 17.98 -3.32
C GLY A 621 32.50 16.67 -3.18
N THR A 622 33.78 16.73 -2.79
CA THR A 622 34.73 15.62 -2.79
C THR A 622 34.26 14.40 -1.99
N TYR A 623 33.54 14.63 -0.89
CA TYR A 623 33.08 13.58 0.02
C TYR A 623 31.67 13.04 -0.30
N GLN A 624 30.96 13.63 -1.27
CA GLN A 624 29.57 13.24 -1.56
C GLN A 624 29.48 11.78 -2.01
N LYS A 625 30.22 11.38 -3.05
CA LYS A 625 30.16 10.01 -3.58
C LYS A 625 30.58 8.95 -2.55
N PRO A 626 31.74 9.07 -1.88
CA PRO A 626 32.12 8.11 -0.83
C PRO A 626 31.09 8.03 0.30
N LEU A 627 30.52 9.16 0.72
CA LEU A 627 29.53 9.16 1.80
C LEU A 627 28.24 8.44 1.38
N ARG A 628 27.77 8.66 0.15
CA ARG A 628 26.61 7.96 -0.39
C ARG A 628 26.84 6.45 -0.46
N ASN A 629 28.02 6.03 -0.91
CA ASN A 629 28.40 4.62 -0.96
C ASN A 629 28.43 4.00 0.45
N LEU A 630 29.04 4.69 1.41
CA LEU A 630 29.06 4.24 2.81
C LEU A 630 27.65 4.15 3.41
N MET A 631 26.80 5.15 3.19
CA MET A 631 25.38 5.11 3.60
C MET A 631 24.66 3.89 3.01
N GLY A 632 24.99 3.52 1.77
CA GLY A 632 24.49 2.30 1.13
C GLY A 632 24.98 1.00 1.78
N LEU A 633 26.15 0.98 2.42
CA LEU A 633 26.62 -0.15 3.25
C LEU A 633 25.95 -0.14 4.62
N VAL A 634 25.84 1.04 5.26
CA VAL A 634 25.21 1.21 6.57
C VAL A 634 23.75 0.77 6.57
N ILE A 635 22.97 1.19 5.56
CA ILE A 635 21.56 0.79 5.47
C ILE A 635 21.39 -0.73 5.27
N LYS A 636 22.36 -1.41 4.65
CA LYS A 636 22.34 -2.88 4.49
C LYS A 636 22.56 -3.64 5.80
N CYS A 637 23.03 -2.98 6.86
CA CYS A 637 23.13 -3.59 8.19
C CYS A 637 21.84 -3.41 9.02
N SER A 638 20.87 -2.64 8.51
CA SER A 638 19.66 -2.31 9.29
C SER A 638 18.73 -3.49 9.46
N ASN A 639 18.17 -3.66 10.66
CA ASN A 639 17.11 -4.64 10.89
C ASN A 639 15.76 -4.08 10.46
N VAL A 640 15.53 -2.79 10.73
CA VAL A 640 14.29 -2.07 10.42
C VAL A 640 14.61 -0.75 9.71
N VAL A 641 13.88 -0.46 8.63
CA VAL A 641 13.87 0.87 8.00
C VAL A 641 12.46 1.40 7.96
N ALA A 642 12.21 2.50 8.65
CA ALA A 642 10.92 3.17 8.67
C ALA A 642 10.90 4.43 7.81
N VAL A 643 10.02 4.47 6.82
CA VAL A 643 9.88 5.58 5.88
C VAL A 643 8.47 6.14 5.93
N VAL A 644 8.31 7.38 5.46
CA VAL A 644 6.97 7.88 5.13
C VAL A 644 6.59 7.33 3.78
N TYR A 645 5.34 6.90 3.64
CA TYR A 645 4.78 6.57 2.35
C TYR A 645 4.65 7.86 1.53
N ILE A 646 5.72 8.20 0.83
CA ILE A 646 5.69 9.11 -0.30
C ILE A 646 6.10 8.22 -1.46
N ALA A 647 5.22 8.07 -2.43
CA ALA A 647 5.58 7.54 -3.74
C ALA A 647 6.80 8.34 -4.24
N GLN A 648 8.02 7.80 -4.06
CA GLN A 648 9.28 8.44 -4.47
C GLN A 648 9.70 7.95 -5.86
#